data_AF-A0AAE0KM66-F1
#
_entry.id   AF-A0AAE0KM66-F1
#
_cell.length_a   1.000
_cell.length_b   1.000
_cell.length_c   1.000
_cell.angle_alpha   90.00
_cell.angle_beta   90.00
_cell.angle_gamma   90.00
#
_symmetry.space_group_name_H-M   'P 1'
#
loop_
_entity.id
_entity.type
_entity.pdbx_description
1 polymer ?
#
loop_
_entity_poly.entity_id
_entity_poly.type
_entity_poly.pdbx_seq_one_letter_code
_entity_poly.pdbx_strand_id
1 'polypeptide(L)'
;MAAPASRGDAADKIKNGLCEALESIQAAGTFAAFSRMKDSSVKPIFVRDVGPVGFPLQESTARQLIEKAHQAPYGKGNETFVDTSVRNTWELDAAQLELSDHQWTKTIDAACKWVAQHLAITAPVAAELYKMLIYEKGAMFKAHTDTEKIPGMFGTLVICLPSEHQGGDLVLKHRDVTKVFKTSETQPSMSCWYSDVSHEVFPVTSGRRWVLTYNLAISHPLHNRPSAALNAPGYSEVRKALRAWLEFRGRNSSDSQPNNLYYLLDHTYTEANISLQGLKGVDRSRMQCLKDVCDDQYVTLLLGVLEKEEIGSCEATYDPYDRGNYYGHRRSYFDDEGEDEDEDDDNSEGGDCDWHSFDDVFETDVSIKKLVNPAGHTLRSDFKIDMDNLEEQLIQNYEDPFETADCGERDYSGFTGNEGVSATHWYRMTIAIIVPNDAVDQFLTEGITRSAAQDLLPRYLTQCSDPKTRDSAMKMVDHLAKLAWSSDKPTTHSYSYMYGGEPKFSPEIAMQFLEIVLRHREYELFSKAVGWFRTQVGTRLFTLVRTAAAGDSFDFTQAKDSLLQNLSIRPVADRMQLLTALSPLDGDTRSPQIRDWVANEVVPSAMKACLGGNVIAADGRAIVTMVREYHDLDYVKARLIPVIEKRVSLTPFALAALLRFTSFAAEGIFEMPVSLELCKPLLKSVVNAMDVTTIRTKDGTAVTPTTMKAQRYDYYQVQAYARDGPPQNRQLFISPGLLAECFALSIQFDWDDLPMLLSFKIVSQVDAIPLTEFRHLWIPFIRELISTLNANNVSLSTPQYQEIARAILEAYLDRHVGKEPSGQVNYRQSPVRCSCADCRLLNGFLQSNERTWRFPAGKGRRQHLHNMLDSAGSGCSHVTERYGNPHTLVVKKGLDAGTRAKKEWNDRFAQAWDDITKFDQEQLKMLLGGEYDKITSMRHLRFPGGAQAQQRVASSRHGDGSSMRPILINGSPVTGVKRRAEG
;
A
#
# COMPACT_ATOMS: atom_id res chain seq x y z
N MET A 1 -32.16 58.55 21.74
CA MET A 1 -32.41 57.18 21.24
C MET A 1 -31.36 56.90 20.19
N ALA A 2 -30.34 56.10 20.52
CA ALA A 2 -29.29 55.73 19.59
C ALA A 2 -29.80 54.64 18.63
N ALA A 3 -29.45 54.75 17.35
CA ALA A 3 -29.84 53.80 16.30
C ALA A 3 -29.30 52.39 16.60
N PRO A 4 -30.01 51.31 16.20
CA PRO A 4 -29.49 49.95 16.35
C PRO A 4 -28.25 49.77 15.46
N ALA A 5 -27.16 49.32 16.07
CA ALA A 5 -25.91 48.99 15.38
C ALA A 5 -26.16 47.95 14.26
N SER A 6 -25.47 48.09 13.13
CA SER A 6 -25.54 47.14 12.02
C SER A 6 -25.04 45.74 12.44
N ARG A 7 -25.49 44.69 11.75
CA ARG A 7 -25.18 43.28 12.06
C ARG A 7 -23.66 43.00 12.12
N GLY A 8 -22.86 43.68 11.28
CA GLY A 8 -21.38 43.60 11.31
C GLY A 8 -20.78 44.26 12.55
N ASP A 9 -21.23 45.47 12.90
CA ASP A 9 -20.73 46.25 14.04
C ASP A 9 -21.00 45.58 15.42
N ALA A 10 -21.93 44.62 15.49
CA ALA A 10 -22.15 43.79 16.67
C ALA A 10 -21.22 42.56 16.74
N ALA A 11 -20.92 41.92 15.60
CA ALA A 11 -20.00 40.79 15.52
C ALA A 11 -18.56 41.23 15.78
N ASP A 12 -18.16 42.38 15.22
CA ASP A 12 -16.81 42.94 15.40
C ASP A 12 -16.57 43.35 16.86
N LYS A 13 -17.59 43.88 17.55
CA LYS A 13 -17.49 44.17 19.00
C LYS A 13 -17.26 42.92 19.85
N ILE A 14 -17.86 41.78 19.47
CA ILE A 14 -17.68 40.51 20.19
C ILE A 14 -16.27 39.96 19.94
N LYS A 15 -15.79 40.00 18.69
CA LYS A 15 -14.42 39.57 18.34
C LYS A 15 -13.36 40.43 19.02
N ASN A 16 -13.49 41.77 18.93
CA ASN A 16 -12.59 42.70 19.59
C ASN A 16 -12.55 42.48 21.10
N GLY A 17 -13.72 42.27 21.73
CA GLY A 17 -13.79 41.95 23.16
C GLY A 17 -13.13 40.62 23.53
N LEU A 18 -13.19 39.61 22.66
CA LEU A 18 -12.49 38.33 22.85
C LEU A 18 -10.97 38.48 22.64
N CYS A 19 -10.54 39.28 21.66
CA CYS A 19 -9.15 39.60 21.39
C CYS A 19 -8.50 40.31 22.59
N GLU A 20 -9.11 41.41 23.06
CA GLU A 20 -8.64 42.16 24.24
C GLU A 20 -8.54 41.26 25.49
N ALA A 21 -9.53 40.38 25.69
CA ALA A 21 -9.54 39.45 26.82
C ALA A 21 -8.38 38.44 26.74
N LEU A 22 -8.08 37.89 25.56
CA LEU A 22 -6.96 36.98 25.35
C LEU A 22 -5.60 37.69 25.45
N GLU A 23 -5.49 38.90 24.92
CA GLU A 23 -4.26 39.70 24.97
C GLU A 23 -3.89 40.15 26.40
N SER A 24 -4.90 40.36 27.26
CA SER A 24 -4.69 40.71 28.67
C SER A 24 -3.99 39.64 29.52
N ILE A 25 -3.86 38.41 29.00
CA ILE A 25 -3.24 37.26 29.68
C ILE A 25 -1.72 37.30 29.44
N GLN A 26 -0.93 37.80 30.40
CA GLN A 26 0.53 37.78 30.36
C GLN A 26 1.14 36.60 31.17
N ALA A 27 2.31 36.12 30.76
CA ALA A 27 3.03 35.02 31.42
C ALA A 27 3.73 35.50 32.72
N ALA A 28 3.60 34.75 33.81
CA ALA A 28 4.08 35.17 35.14
C ALA A 28 5.59 34.95 35.41
N GLY A 29 6.38 34.52 34.42
CA GLY A 29 7.82 34.17 34.58
C GLY A 29 8.73 34.96 33.66
N THR A 30 10.04 34.99 33.95
CA THR A 30 11.04 35.62 33.08
C THR A 30 11.70 34.60 32.14
N PHE A 31 12.08 34.99 30.92
CA PHE A 31 12.68 34.07 29.93
C PHE A 31 14.10 33.60 30.31
N ALA A 32 14.79 34.36 31.14
CA ALA A 32 16.11 34.02 31.66
C ALA A 32 16.36 34.68 33.01
N ALA A 33 17.06 33.98 33.91
CA ALA A 33 17.39 34.45 35.26
C ALA A 33 18.89 34.25 35.57
N PHE A 34 19.43 35.10 36.44
CA PHE A 34 20.83 35.09 36.88
C PHE A 34 20.92 35.41 38.37
N SER A 35 21.79 34.71 39.10
CA SER A 35 21.98 34.93 40.53
C SER A 35 23.37 34.51 41.03
N ARG A 36 23.83 35.16 42.09
CA ARG A 36 25.04 34.78 42.84
C ARG A 36 24.75 33.56 43.70
N MET A 37 25.63 32.57 43.65
CA MET A 37 25.59 31.40 44.53
C MET A 37 26.38 31.68 45.82
N LYS A 38 26.02 31.01 46.92
CA LYS A 38 26.80 31.08 48.17
C LYS A 38 28.11 30.33 47.97
N ASP A 39 29.23 30.88 48.44
CA ASP A 39 30.55 30.23 48.33
C ASP A 39 30.57 28.82 48.96
N SER A 40 29.78 28.61 50.02
CA SER A 40 29.62 27.30 50.67
C SER A 40 28.89 26.25 49.82
N SER A 41 28.21 26.66 48.74
CA SER A 41 27.41 25.79 47.88
C SER A 41 28.23 25.10 46.79
N VAL A 42 29.44 25.57 46.50
CA VAL A 42 30.29 24.98 45.46
C VAL A 42 31.47 24.26 46.14
N LYS A 43 31.60 22.95 45.89
CA LYS A 43 32.69 22.11 46.44
C LYS A 43 33.63 21.62 45.33
N PRO A 44 34.92 21.37 45.66
CA PRO A 44 35.89 20.90 44.68
C PRO A 44 35.33 19.76 43.85
N ILE A 45 35.48 19.84 42.54
CA ILE A 45 35.01 18.78 41.64
C ILE A 45 36.14 17.79 41.40
N PHE A 46 35.82 16.52 41.19
CA PHE A 46 36.82 15.53 40.81
C PHE A 46 36.76 15.32 39.29
N VAL A 47 37.91 15.38 38.62
CA VAL A 47 38.02 15.09 37.20
C VAL A 47 38.90 13.86 37.03
N ARG A 48 38.41 12.86 36.30
CA ARG A 48 39.19 11.64 36.03
C ARG A 48 40.52 11.99 35.38
N ASP A 49 41.59 11.32 35.80
CA ASP A 49 42.98 11.53 35.36
C ASP A 49 43.64 12.88 35.73
N VAL A 50 42.92 13.80 36.39
CA VAL A 50 43.49 15.05 36.96
C VAL A 50 43.39 15.04 38.49
N GLY A 51 42.34 14.46 39.05
CA GLY A 51 42.08 14.42 40.49
C GLY A 51 41.16 15.54 40.98
N PRO A 52 41.18 15.85 42.30
CA PRO A 52 40.34 16.90 42.87
C PRO A 52 40.81 18.31 42.45
N VAL A 53 39.91 19.08 41.84
CA VAL A 53 40.15 20.46 41.40
C VAL A 53 39.58 21.43 42.43
N GLY A 54 40.47 22.16 43.11
CA GLY A 54 40.12 23.21 44.07
C GLY A 54 39.67 24.52 43.42
N PHE A 55 39.12 25.41 44.24
CA PHE A 55 38.69 26.75 43.83
C PHE A 55 39.56 27.85 44.49
N PRO A 56 39.84 28.97 43.80
CA PRO A 56 39.55 29.24 42.38
C PRO A 56 40.48 28.45 41.44
N LEU A 57 40.07 28.26 40.19
CA LEU A 57 40.83 27.51 39.19
C LEU A 57 42.23 28.11 38.97
N GLN A 58 43.26 27.35 39.31
CA GLN A 58 44.67 27.73 39.12
C GLN A 58 45.14 27.43 37.70
N GLU A 59 46.11 28.20 37.20
CA GLU A 59 46.61 28.04 35.84
C GLU A 59 47.22 26.64 35.57
N SER A 60 47.97 26.09 36.52
CA SER A 60 48.56 24.75 36.41
C SER A 60 47.49 23.67 36.24
N THR A 61 46.42 23.73 37.04
CA THR A 61 45.29 22.80 36.97
C THR A 61 44.44 23.02 35.72
N ALA A 62 44.24 24.27 35.30
CA ALA A 62 43.52 24.57 34.05
C ALA A 62 44.19 23.94 32.83
N ARG A 63 45.54 23.98 32.76
CA ARG A 63 46.29 23.32 31.68
C ARG A 63 46.12 21.81 31.69
N GLN A 64 46.13 21.19 32.88
CA GLN A 64 45.88 19.75 33.02
C GLN A 64 44.45 19.38 32.58
N LEU A 65 43.45 20.21 32.88
CA LEU A 65 42.08 20.01 32.41
C LEU A 65 41.97 20.14 30.90
N ILE A 66 42.61 21.16 30.32
CA ILE A 66 42.61 21.38 28.86
C ILE A 66 43.31 20.22 28.13
N GLU A 67 44.38 19.65 28.68
CA GLU A 67 45.05 18.47 28.12
C GLU A 67 44.12 17.24 28.06
N LYS A 68 43.12 17.16 28.93
CA LYS A 68 42.11 16.10 28.97
C LYS A 68 40.78 16.47 28.28
N ALA A 69 40.68 17.69 27.77
CA ALA A 69 39.52 18.20 27.05
C ALA A 69 39.69 18.03 25.55
N HIS A 70 38.58 18.09 24.82
CA HIS A 70 38.58 18.25 23.37
C HIS A 70 38.00 19.62 22.99
N GLN A 71 38.27 20.08 21.76
CA GLN A 71 37.62 21.28 21.26
C GLN A 71 36.13 21.04 21.09
N ALA A 72 35.33 21.96 21.61
CA ALA A 72 33.90 21.82 21.65
C ALA A 72 33.30 21.96 20.23
N PRO A 73 32.63 20.92 19.68
CA PRO A 73 32.07 20.96 18.34
C PRO A 73 30.86 21.91 18.27
N TYR A 74 30.50 22.31 17.05
CA TYR A 74 29.25 22.97 16.72
C TYR A 74 28.50 22.14 15.65
N GLY A 75 27.17 22.05 15.76
CA GLY A 75 26.35 21.22 14.87
C GLY A 75 25.43 22.05 13.98
N LYS A 76 25.53 21.86 12.67
CA LYS A 76 24.45 22.14 11.70
C LYS A 76 23.77 20.80 11.38
N GLY A 77 22.66 20.50 12.07
CA GLY A 77 21.95 19.22 11.88
C GLY A 77 22.70 18.01 12.47
N ASN A 78 22.75 16.89 11.74
CA ASN A 78 23.30 15.60 12.20
C ASN A 78 24.83 15.48 12.10
N GLU A 79 25.54 16.52 11.67
CA GLU A 79 27.01 16.51 11.50
C GLU A 79 27.69 17.45 12.50
N THR A 80 28.66 16.93 13.27
CA THR A 80 29.44 17.69 14.26
C THR A 80 30.75 18.17 13.63
N PHE A 81 30.85 19.48 13.35
CA PHE A 81 32.07 20.12 12.82
C PHE A 81 32.74 20.98 13.89
N VAL A 82 34.08 21.09 13.84
CA VAL A 82 34.86 21.99 14.70
C VAL A 82 35.22 23.23 13.86
N ASP A 83 34.54 24.36 14.13
CA ASP A 83 34.85 25.66 13.53
C ASP A 83 35.20 26.68 14.63
N THR A 84 36.49 26.97 14.74
CA THR A 84 37.03 27.91 15.74
C THR A 84 36.60 29.36 15.51
N SER A 85 36.03 29.71 14.35
CA SER A 85 35.46 31.03 14.08
C SER A 85 34.05 31.22 14.66
N VAL A 86 33.38 30.11 15.00
CA VAL A 86 32.04 30.07 15.60
C VAL A 86 32.11 29.77 17.09
N ARG A 87 32.95 28.81 17.48
CA ARG A 87 33.13 28.36 18.87
C ARG A 87 34.57 27.91 19.10
N ASN A 88 35.27 28.58 20.01
CA ASN A 88 36.65 28.22 20.38
C ASN A 88 36.74 28.00 21.88
N THR A 89 36.25 26.86 22.35
CA THR A 89 36.13 26.51 23.78
C THR A 89 36.55 25.05 23.99
N TRP A 90 37.15 24.74 25.13
CA TRP A 90 37.48 23.37 25.53
C TRP A 90 36.30 22.75 26.29
N GLU A 91 35.91 21.53 25.97
CA GLU A 91 34.87 20.79 26.69
C GLU A 91 35.36 19.45 27.25
N LEU A 92 34.83 19.11 28.43
CA LEU A 92 34.92 17.79 29.04
C LEU A 92 33.50 17.24 29.23
N ASP A 93 33.31 15.97 28.87
CA ASP A 93 32.02 15.30 28.96
C ASP A 93 31.64 15.00 30.42
N ALA A 94 30.34 14.94 30.71
CA ALA A 94 29.84 14.62 32.05
C ALA A 94 30.42 13.32 32.62
N ALA A 95 30.70 12.32 31.79
CA ALA A 95 31.28 11.04 32.21
C ALA A 95 32.71 11.13 32.77
N GLN A 96 33.43 12.22 32.48
CA GLN A 96 34.79 12.48 33.00
C GLN A 96 34.76 13.18 34.36
N LEU A 97 33.58 13.61 34.83
CA LEU A 97 33.38 14.42 36.01
C LEU A 97 32.72 13.61 37.12
N GLU A 98 33.23 13.74 38.34
CA GLU A 98 32.63 13.14 39.52
C GLU A 98 32.32 14.25 40.54
N LEU A 99 31.02 14.47 40.73
CA LEU A 99 30.46 15.41 41.71
C LEU A 99 30.06 14.61 42.97
N SER A 100 31.04 13.97 43.61
CA SER A 100 30.86 12.85 44.56
C SER A 100 30.39 13.22 45.97
N ASP A 101 29.82 14.41 46.17
CA ASP A 101 29.41 14.89 47.50
C ASP A 101 27.89 15.08 47.57
N HIS A 102 27.27 14.59 48.65
CA HIS A 102 25.88 14.87 49.03
C HIS A 102 25.58 16.38 49.07
N GLN A 103 26.60 17.22 49.25
CA GLN A 103 26.49 18.66 49.16
C GLN A 103 26.24 19.18 47.74
N TRP A 104 26.81 18.56 46.70
CA TRP A 104 26.54 18.92 45.30
C TRP A 104 25.09 18.60 44.92
N THR A 105 24.57 17.44 45.36
CA THR A 105 23.14 17.11 45.20
C THR A 105 22.25 18.18 45.82
N LYS A 106 22.54 18.62 47.05
CA LYS A 106 21.80 19.71 47.71
C LYS A 106 21.86 21.04 46.95
N THR A 107 23.02 21.35 46.37
CA THR A 107 23.21 22.57 45.58
C THR A 107 22.38 22.53 44.30
N ILE A 108 22.39 21.40 43.59
CA ILE A 108 21.57 21.23 42.37
C ILE A 108 20.08 21.22 42.71
N ASP A 109 19.65 20.57 43.79
CA ASP A 109 18.25 20.60 44.25
C ASP A 109 17.79 22.04 44.57
N ALA A 110 18.65 22.83 45.22
CA ALA A 110 18.38 24.24 45.50
C ALA A 110 18.32 25.07 44.21
N ALA A 111 19.22 24.81 43.26
CA ALA A 111 19.21 25.45 41.95
C ALA A 111 17.93 25.10 41.17
N CYS A 112 17.50 23.84 41.15
CA CYS A 112 16.24 23.42 40.52
C CYS A 112 15.02 24.13 41.13
N LYS A 113 14.97 24.30 42.46
CA LYS A 113 13.90 25.07 43.13
C LYS A 113 13.93 26.55 42.74
N TRP A 114 15.13 27.13 42.66
CA TRP A 114 15.30 28.52 42.24
C TRP A 114 14.90 28.73 40.77
N VAL A 115 15.31 27.82 39.88
CA VAL A 115 14.91 27.78 38.47
C VAL A 115 13.39 27.67 38.35
N ALA A 116 12.77 26.77 39.11
CA ALA A 116 11.33 26.60 39.12
C ALA A 116 10.60 27.89 39.52
N GLN A 117 11.10 28.61 40.53
CA GLN A 117 10.54 29.90 40.96
C GLN A 117 10.69 31.01 39.91
N HIS A 118 11.86 31.15 39.28
CA HIS A 118 12.17 32.31 38.42
C HIS A 118 11.69 32.14 36.98
N LEU A 119 11.70 30.90 36.48
CA LEU A 119 11.13 30.57 35.17
C LEU A 119 9.63 30.23 35.27
N ALA A 120 9.03 30.29 36.47
CA ALA A 120 7.63 29.95 36.74
C ALA A 120 7.23 28.50 36.36
N ILE A 121 8.12 27.54 36.63
CA ILE A 121 7.84 26.11 36.48
C ILE A 121 7.21 25.57 37.77
N THR A 122 6.01 25.03 37.65
CA THR A 122 5.23 24.49 38.76
C THR A 122 5.45 22.98 39.01
N ALA A 123 6.22 22.30 38.15
CA ALA A 123 6.54 20.87 38.25
C ALA A 123 7.94 20.66 38.86
N PRO A 124 8.23 19.48 39.42
CA PRO A 124 9.58 19.13 39.84
C PRO A 124 10.56 19.22 38.67
N VAL A 125 11.53 20.13 38.79
CA VAL A 125 12.62 20.31 37.82
C VAL A 125 13.77 19.38 38.19
N ALA A 126 14.22 18.59 37.22
CA ALA A 126 15.47 17.84 37.29
C ALA A 126 16.53 18.54 36.44
N ALA A 127 17.78 18.51 36.91
CA ALA A 127 18.94 19.01 36.18
C ALA A 127 19.94 17.88 35.96
N GLU A 128 20.23 17.57 34.70
CA GLU A 128 21.19 16.53 34.31
C GLU A 128 22.48 17.19 33.82
N LEU A 129 23.63 16.80 34.39
CA LEU A 129 24.93 17.34 33.99
C LEU A 129 25.23 16.93 32.55
N TYR A 130 25.43 17.92 31.68
CA TYR A 130 25.72 17.68 30.28
C TYR A 130 27.22 17.72 30.02
N LYS A 131 27.88 18.84 30.37
CA LYS A 131 29.32 19.02 30.12
C LYS A 131 29.92 20.15 30.95
N MET A 132 31.25 20.18 30.97
CA MET A 132 32.05 21.27 31.53
C MET A 132 32.78 22.01 30.42
N LEU A 133 32.80 23.34 30.49
CA LEU A 133 33.44 24.20 29.49
C LEU A 133 34.50 25.09 30.13
N ILE A 134 35.65 25.21 29.45
CA ILE A 134 36.75 26.12 29.79
C ILE A 134 36.97 27.07 28.62
N TYR A 135 36.71 28.35 28.85
CA TYR A 135 36.94 29.43 27.91
C TYR A 135 38.26 30.11 28.28
N GLU A 136 39.26 29.99 27.40
CA GLU A 136 40.53 30.71 27.53
C GLU A 136 40.44 32.12 26.96
N LYS A 137 41.51 32.91 27.10
CA LYS A 137 41.59 34.22 26.45
C LYS A 137 41.33 34.11 24.94
N GLY A 138 40.37 34.89 24.44
CA GLY A 138 39.89 34.89 23.05
C GLY A 138 38.74 33.91 22.78
N ALA A 139 38.44 32.98 23.70
CA ALA A 139 37.35 32.03 23.55
C ALA A 139 36.00 32.74 23.57
N MET A 140 35.12 32.39 22.63
CA MET A 140 33.79 32.95 22.45
C MET A 140 32.83 31.89 21.91
N PHE A 141 31.54 32.20 21.92
CA PHE A 141 30.52 31.41 21.24
C PHE A 141 29.47 32.34 20.62
N LYS A 142 29.31 32.30 19.30
CA LYS A 142 28.33 33.13 18.58
C LYS A 142 26.88 32.80 18.97
N ALA A 143 25.97 33.72 18.66
CA ALA A 143 24.55 33.58 18.92
C ALA A 143 23.96 32.28 18.35
N HIS A 144 23.29 31.52 19.20
CA HIS A 144 22.61 30.28 18.83
C HIS A 144 21.51 29.95 19.86
N THR A 145 20.61 29.05 19.49
CA THR A 145 19.59 28.49 20.39
C THR A 145 19.96 27.06 20.78
N ASP A 146 19.51 26.64 21.97
CA ASP A 146 19.78 25.29 22.46
C ASP A 146 18.86 24.28 21.79
N THR A 147 19.41 23.19 21.28
CA THR A 147 18.64 22.02 20.85
C THR A 147 18.32 21.11 22.04
N GLU A 148 17.17 20.43 21.97
CA GLU A 148 16.76 19.45 22.97
C GLU A 148 17.68 18.21 22.94
N LYS A 149 18.23 17.84 24.09
CA LYS A 149 19.21 16.73 24.21
C LYS A 149 18.71 15.55 25.02
N ILE A 150 17.67 15.75 25.84
CA ILE A 150 17.05 14.72 26.69
C ILE A 150 15.52 14.86 26.64
N PRO A 151 14.76 13.75 26.80
CA PRO A 151 13.29 13.81 26.84
C PRO A 151 12.78 14.76 27.94
N GLY A 152 11.88 15.67 27.57
CA GLY A 152 11.32 16.64 28.50
C GLY A 152 12.24 17.82 28.85
N MET A 153 13.35 18.00 28.11
CA MET A 153 14.20 19.18 28.22
C MET A 153 13.40 20.45 27.89
N PHE A 154 13.49 21.46 28.74
CA PHE A 154 12.82 22.75 28.50
C PHE A 154 13.77 23.95 28.56
N GLY A 155 14.99 23.76 29.04
CA GLY A 155 15.96 24.83 29.17
C GLY A 155 17.33 24.35 29.62
N THR A 156 18.19 25.33 29.83
CA THR A 156 19.60 25.12 30.21
C THR A 156 19.88 25.84 31.53
N LEU A 157 20.65 25.19 32.40
CA LEU A 157 21.22 25.76 33.61
C LEU A 157 22.74 25.77 33.48
N VAL A 158 23.36 26.94 33.64
CA VAL A 158 24.82 27.08 33.65
C VAL A 158 25.28 27.59 35.01
N ILE A 159 26.20 26.83 35.62
CA ILE A 159 26.86 27.19 36.87
C ILE A 159 28.28 27.65 36.55
N CYS A 160 28.60 28.90 36.84
CA CYS A 160 29.96 29.42 36.75
C CYS A 160 30.71 29.12 38.04
N LEU A 161 31.78 28.32 37.91
CA LEU A 161 32.67 27.96 39.01
C LEU A 161 33.68 29.09 39.27
N PRO A 162 34.22 29.21 40.49
CA PRO A 162 35.19 30.26 40.82
C PRO A 162 36.47 30.12 39.97
N SER A 163 36.74 31.13 39.15
CA SER A 163 37.92 31.23 38.28
C SER A 163 38.12 32.68 37.85
N GLU A 164 39.32 33.23 38.06
CA GLU A 164 39.62 34.61 37.66
C GLU A 164 39.50 34.75 36.13
N HIS A 165 38.61 35.65 35.68
CA HIS A 165 38.45 36.01 34.27
C HIS A 165 37.86 37.41 34.08
N GLN A 166 38.11 38.00 32.92
CA GLN A 166 37.44 39.21 32.41
C GLN A 166 36.87 38.94 31.02
N GLY A 167 35.76 39.60 30.67
CA GLY A 167 34.97 39.25 29.47
C GLY A 167 34.22 37.92 29.66
N GLY A 168 33.77 37.30 28.57
CA GLY A 168 32.97 36.07 28.68
C GLY A 168 31.50 36.31 29.04
N ASP A 169 30.98 37.51 28.79
CA ASP A 169 29.60 37.89 29.12
C ASP A 169 28.61 37.01 28.34
N LEU A 170 27.61 36.49 29.06
CA LEU A 170 26.53 35.71 28.48
C LEU A 170 25.38 36.65 28.10
N VAL A 171 25.16 36.84 26.81
CA VAL A 171 24.09 37.69 26.28
C VAL A 171 22.94 36.78 25.82
N LEU A 172 21.74 37.07 26.29
CA LEU A 172 20.53 36.29 26.07
C LEU A 172 19.48 37.19 25.41
N LYS A 173 19.00 36.79 24.24
CA LYS A 173 18.03 37.53 23.42
C LYS A 173 16.79 36.69 23.22
N HIS A 174 15.64 37.27 23.53
CA HIS A 174 14.34 36.68 23.26
C HIS A 174 13.39 37.79 22.84
N ARG A 175 12.98 37.80 21.56
CA ARG A 175 12.28 38.93 20.92
C ARG A 175 13.11 40.23 21.09
N ASP A 176 12.47 41.35 21.39
CA ASP A 176 13.11 42.67 21.55
C ASP A 176 13.84 42.85 22.89
N VAL A 177 13.86 41.83 23.77
CA VAL A 177 14.45 41.93 25.10
C VAL A 177 15.80 41.22 25.14
N THR A 178 16.85 41.99 25.42
CA THR A 178 18.22 41.49 25.63
C THR A 178 18.61 41.57 27.10
N LYS A 179 19.17 40.48 27.65
CA LYS A 179 19.76 40.42 28.99
C LYS A 179 21.24 40.06 28.88
N VAL A 180 22.08 40.72 29.69
CA VAL A 180 23.53 40.45 29.75
C VAL A 180 23.89 39.99 31.16
N PHE A 181 24.45 38.79 31.28
CA PHE A 181 24.88 38.19 32.54
C PHE A 181 26.41 38.16 32.61
N LYS A 182 26.96 38.94 33.55
CA LYS A 182 28.40 39.12 33.73
C LYS A 182 28.95 38.15 34.78
N THR A 183 29.45 37.00 34.35
CA THR A 183 30.00 35.98 35.25
C THR A 183 31.34 36.38 35.86
N SER A 184 32.08 37.32 35.27
CA SER A 184 33.34 37.82 35.82
C SER A 184 33.16 38.62 37.11
N GLU A 185 32.03 39.34 37.24
CA GLU A 185 31.72 40.21 38.39
C GLU A 185 31.02 39.46 39.54
N THR A 186 30.41 38.30 39.24
CA THR A 186 29.56 37.56 40.17
C THR A 186 29.97 36.09 40.20
N GLN A 187 30.92 35.73 41.08
CA GLN A 187 31.38 34.35 41.23
C GLN A 187 31.22 33.85 42.67
N PRO A 188 30.84 32.57 42.87
CA PRO A 188 30.21 31.68 41.88
C PRO A 188 28.79 32.17 41.50
N SER A 189 28.31 31.82 40.31
CA SER A 189 26.97 32.21 39.83
C SER A 189 26.24 31.09 39.15
N MET A 190 24.92 31.21 39.06
CA MET A 190 24.07 30.39 38.21
C MET A 190 23.21 31.25 37.28
N SER A 191 23.03 30.77 36.06
CA SER A 191 22.10 31.32 35.07
C SER A 191 21.23 30.22 34.49
N CYS A 192 19.97 30.54 34.19
CA CYS A 192 19.08 29.64 33.48
C CYS A 192 18.24 30.37 32.44
N TRP A 193 17.84 29.66 31.39
CA TRP A 193 17.00 30.16 30.30
C TRP A 193 16.25 29.01 29.62
N TYR A 194 15.19 29.34 28.88
CA TYR A 194 14.47 28.39 28.03
C TYR A 194 15.26 28.05 26.77
N SER A 195 15.11 26.82 26.24
CA SER A 195 15.93 26.35 25.10
C SER A 195 15.78 27.19 23.81
N ASP A 196 14.67 27.91 23.66
CA ASP A 196 14.38 28.80 22.53
C ASP A 196 14.93 30.22 22.68
N VAL A 197 15.61 30.52 23.78
CA VAL A 197 16.32 31.80 23.96
C VAL A 197 17.62 31.75 23.16
N SER A 198 17.82 32.73 22.29
CA SER A 198 19.10 32.92 21.58
C SER A 198 20.15 33.40 22.57
N HIS A 199 21.31 32.75 22.60
CA HIS A 199 22.37 33.06 23.54
C HIS A 199 23.75 33.07 22.88
N GLU A 200 24.58 34.01 23.32
CA GLU A 200 25.96 34.19 22.86
C GLU A 200 26.88 34.44 24.06
N VAL A 201 28.14 33.99 23.93
CA VAL A 201 29.20 34.24 24.92
C VAL A 201 30.24 35.12 24.26
N PHE A 202 30.39 36.35 24.75
CA PHE A 202 31.40 37.29 24.25
C PHE A 202 32.83 36.82 24.58
N PRO A 203 33.85 37.30 23.84
CA PRO A 203 35.22 36.88 24.05
C PRO A 203 35.72 37.10 25.49
N VAL A 204 36.40 36.10 26.05
CA VAL A 204 37.15 36.26 27.31
C VAL A 204 38.42 37.06 27.03
N THR A 205 38.64 38.18 27.72
CA THR A 205 39.76 39.09 27.48
C THR A 205 40.98 38.78 28.37
N SER A 206 40.75 38.19 29.55
CA SER A 206 41.80 37.77 30.49
C SER A 206 41.31 36.60 31.35
N GLY A 207 42.24 35.77 31.85
CA GLY A 207 41.93 34.63 32.71
C GLY A 207 41.19 33.49 31.99
N ARG A 208 40.40 32.69 32.74
CA ARG A 208 39.64 31.56 32.19
C ARG A 208 38.23 31.50 32.77
N ARG A 209 37.19 31.51 31.92
CA ARG A 209 35.81 31.31 32.36
C ARG A 209 35.52 29.81 32.41
N TRP A 210 35.10 29.33 33.57
CA TRP A 210 34.93 27.91 33.85
C TRP A 210 33.49 27.60 34.30
N VAL A 211 32.79 26.76 33.55
CA VAL A 211 31.35 26.52 33.77
C VAL A 211 30.96 25.05 33.66
N LEU A 212 29.92 24.68 34.41
CA LEU A 212 29.16 23.44 34.27
C LEU A 212 27.82 23.73 33.60
N THR A 213 27.48 22.96 32.58
CA THR A 213 26.22 23.09 31.85
C THR A 213 25.33 21.88 32.16
N TYR A 214 24.08 22.15 32.53
CA TYR A 214 23.06 21.17 32.84
C TYR A 214 21.86 21.32 31.90
N ASN A 215 21.29 20.20 31.48
CA ASN A 215 20.00 20.15 30.81
C ASN A 215 18.88 20.15 31.86
N LEU A 216 17.90 21.04 31.74
CA LEU A 216 16.74 21.11 32.64
C LEU A 216 15.57 20.33 32.05
N ALA A 217 15.06 19.34 32.80
CA ALA A 217 13.95 18.48 32.38
C ALA A 217 12.87 18.34 33.47
N ILE A 218 11.69 17.83 33.07
CA ILE A 218 10.55 17.55 33.97
C ILE A 218 10.37 16.03 34.10
N SER A 219 10.36 15.51 35.33
CA SER A 219 10.58 14.07 35.59
C SER A 219 9.41 13.09 35.34
N HIS A 220 8.30 13.48 34.70
CA HIS A 220 7.24 12.52 34.32
C HIS A 220 6.38 12.99 33.12
N PRO A 221 6.12 12.12 32.12
CA PRO A 221 5.24 12.42 30.97
C PRO A 221 3.73 12.36 31.31
N LEU A 222 3.36 12.12 32.57
CA LEU A 222 1.96 11.93 33.02
C LEU A 222 1.44 13.03 33.97
N HIS A 223 2.24 14.05 34.27
CA HIS A 223 1.81 15.17 35.09
C HIS A 223 1.96 16.48 34.33
N ASN A 224 0.83 17.20 34.25
CA ASN A 224 0.67 18.55 33.72
C ASN A 224 1.96 19.36 33.77
N ARG A 225 2.55 19.63 32.60
CA ARG A 225 3.56 20.67 32.43
C ARG A 225 2.91 21.98 32.84
N PRO A 226 3.28 22.60 33.95
CA PRO A 226 2.39 23.59 34.54
C PRO A 226 2.84 24.99 34.15
N SER A 227 1.88 25.72 33.57
CA SER A 227 1.95 27.14 33.22
C SER A 227 1.31 27.97 34.32
N ALA A 228 1.79 29.19 34.51
CA ALA A 228 1.42 30.12 35.57
C ALA A 228 0.02 30.77 35.45
N ALA A 229 -0.94 30.13 34.78
CA ALA A 229 -2.19 30.78 34.35
C ALA A 229 -3.35 30.75 35.38
N LEU A 230 -3.26 30.00 36.48
CA LEU A 230 -4.45 29.61 37.24
C LEU A 230 -5.12 30.67 38.15
N ASN A 231 -4.74 31.96 38.12
CA ASN A 231 -5.38 33.01 38.95
C ASN A 231 -5.50 34.41 38.29
N ALA A 232 -5.45 34.52 36.96
CA ALA A 232 -5.48 35.83 36.29
C ALA A 232 -6.90 36.37 36.01
N PRO A 233 -7.15 37.69 36.12
CA PRO A 233 -8.44 38.34 35.84
C PRO A 233 -8.95 38.19 34.39
N GLY A 234 -8.18 37.62 33.46
CA GLY A 234 -8.60 37.33 32.09
C GLY A 234 -9.65 36.22 31.95
N TYR A 235 -9.72 35.26 32.87
CA TYR A 235 -10.62 34.10 32.79
C TYR A 235 -12.11 34.49 32.78
N SER A 236 -12.50 35.52 33.55
CA SER A 236 -13.90 35.98 33.60
C SER A 236 -14.31 36.70 32.33
N GLU A 237 -13.39 37.46 31.72
CA GLU A 237 -13.69 38.24 30.52
C GLU A 237 -13.73 37.36 29.28
N VAL A 238 -12.81 36.40 29.13
CA VAL A 238 -12.88 35.38 28.06
C VAL A 238 -14.18 34.59 28.14
N ARG A 239 -14.62 34.21 29.35
CA ARG A 239 -15.89 33.50 29.57
C ARG A 239 -17.13 34.31 29.18
N LYS A 240 -17.14 35.62 29.45
CA LYS A 240 -18.23 36.52 29.06
C LYS A 240 -18.28 36.70 27.54
N ALA A 241 -17.12 36.92 26.91
CA ALA A 241 -17.01 37.13 25.47
C ALA A 241 -17.46 35.89 24.67
N LEU A 242 -17.00 34.68 25.06
CA LEU A 242 -17.43 33.43 24.43
C LEU A 242 -18.94 33.17 24.58
N ARG A 243 -19.52 33.50 25.73
CA ARG A 243 -20.98 33.38 25.93
C ARG A 243 -21.75 34.37 25.06
N ALA A 244 -21.29 35.61 24.95
CA ALA A 244 -21.91 36.61 24.07
C ALA A 244 -21.88 36.17 22.60
N TRP A 245 -20.78 35.55 22.15
CA TRP A 245 -20.67 34.95 20.82
C TRP A 245 -21.65 33.81 20.59
N LEU A 246 -21.77 32.86 21.53
CA LEU A 246 -22.73 31.75 21.44
C LEU A 246 -24.18 32.25 21.38
N GLU A 247 -24.53 33.26 22.18
CA GLU A 247 -25.86 33.87 22.17
C GLU A 247 -26.15 34.62 20.86
N PHE A 248 -25.15 35.32 20.31
CA PHE A 248 -25.26 36.00 19.02
C PHE A 248 -25.48 35.00 17.88
N ARG A 249 -24.74 33.87 17.88
CA ARG A 249 -24.91 32.77 16.93
C ARG A 249 -26.31 32.17 17.02
N GLY A 250 -26.76 31.80 18.23
CA GLY A 250 -28.06 31.16 18.44
C GLY A 250 -29.27 32.01 18.07
N ARG A 251 -29.14 33.34 18.03
CA ARG A 251 -30.18 34.27 17.55
C ARG A 251 -30.22 34.42 16.03
N ASN A 252 -29.17 34.01 15.33
CA ASN A 252 -28.91 34.31 13.92
C ASN A 252 -28.72 33.04 13.05
N SER A 253 -29.21 31.88 13.49
CA SER A 253 -28.97 30.54 12.94
C SER A 253 -29.51 30.24 11.52
N SER A 254 -29.63 31.24 10.64
CA SER A 254 -30.12 31.06 9.27
C SER A 254 -29.05 30.97 8.19
N ASP A 255 -27.77 31.26 8.50
CA ASP A 255 -26.68 31.20 7.52
C ASP A 255 -25.96 29.85 7.55
N SER A 256 -25.71 29.32 6.36
CA SER A 256 -25.36 27.92 6.06
C SER A 256 -23.86 27.61 6.19
N GLN A 257 -23.09 28.46 6.86
CA GLN A 257 -21.66 28.29 7.09
C GLN A 257 -21.35 28.03 8.57
N PRO A 258 -20.37 27.16 8.88
CA PRO A 258 -19.89 26.98 10.24
C PRO A 258 -19.18 28.26 10.67
N ASN A 259 -19.86 29.06 11.49
CA ASN A 259 -19.36 30.31 12.04
C ASN A 259 -18.36 30.02 13.17
N ASN A 260 -17.16 29.55 12.83
CA ASN A 260 -16.08 29.23 13.76
C ASN A 260 -15.30 30.51 14.09
N LEU A 261 -14.38 30.45 15.04
CA LEU A 261 -13.45 31.55 15.28
C LEU A 261 -12.01 31.05 15.20
N TYR A 262 -11.17 31.84 14.53
CA TYR A 262 -9.73 31.56 14.36
C TYR A 262 -8.91 32.55 15.19
N TYR A 263 -7.87 32.04 15.85
CA TYR A 263 -6.91 32.85 16.61
C TYR A 263 -5.49 32.52 16.15
N LEU A 264 -4.77 33.50 15.63
CA LEU A 264 -3.36 33.36 15.25
C LEU A 264 -2.47 33.29 16.51
N LEU A 265 -1.58 32.31 16.58
CA LEU A 265 -0.62 32.20 17.69
C LEU A 265 0.63 33.03 17.41
N ASP A 266 1.25 33.58 18.47
CA ASP A 266 2.43 34.45 18.36
C ASP A 266 3.68 33.69 17.88
N HIS A 267 3.78 32.39 18.11
CA HIS A 267 4.88 31.56 17.62
C HIS A 267 4.40 30.59 16.56
N THR A 268 5.23 30.32 15.56
CA THR A 268 5.03 29.22 14.61
C THR A 268 5.50 27.91 15.21
N TYR A 269 4.61 26.91 15.29
CA TYR A 269 4.92 25.56 15.77
C TYR A 269 5.04 24.56 14.62
N THR A 270 5.99 23.64 14.75
CA THR A 270 6.17 22.54 13.79
C THR A 270 5.06 21.50 13.95
N GLU A 271 4.79 20.76 12.87
CA GLU A 271 3.80 19.67 12.88
C GLU A 271 4.06 18.62 13.98
N ALA A 272 5.33 18.39 14.34
CA ALA A 272 5.70 17.43 15.38
C ALA A 272 5.31 17.89 16.80
N ASN A 273 5.28 19.20 17.04
CA ASN A 273 5.15 19.78 18.39
C ASN A 273 3.86 20.58 18.62
N ILE A 274 2.93 20.63 17.66
CA ILE A 274 1.63 21.27 17.84
C ILE A 274 0.75 20.47 18.82
N SER A 275 0.62 20.97 20.03
CA SER A 275 -0.28 20.49 21.09
C SER A 275 -0.34 21.55 22.19
N LEU A 276 -1.37 21.57 23.04
CA LEU A 276 -1.44 22.53 24.16
C LEU A 276 -0.21 22.43 25.08
N GLN A 277 0.37 21.23 25.21
CA GLN A 277 1.57 21.00 25.99
C GLN A 277 2.87 21.44 25.31
N GLY A 278 2.88 21.52 23.98
CA GLY A 278 3.98 22.00 23.16
C GLY A 278 4.00 23.51 22.94
N LEU A 279 2.88 24.22 23.18
CA LEU A 279 2.81 25.68 23.07
C LEU A 279 3.75 26.38 24.05
N LYS A 280 4.35 27.49 23.61
CA LYS A 280 5.40 28.26 24.29
C LYS A 280 4.89 29.61 24.79
N GLY A 281 5.48 30.09 25.87
CA GLY A 281 5.26 31.44 26.39
C GLY A 281 3.80 31.86 26.58
N VAL A 282 3.42 32.96 25.93
CA VAL A 282 2.10 33.59 26.04
C VAL A 282 1.01 32.75 25.37
N ASP A 283 1.29 32.12 24.22
CA ASP A 283 0.32 31.25 23.51
C ASP A 283 -0.20 30.14 24.40
N ARG A 284 0.69 29.50 25.16
CA ARG A 284 0.30 28.46 26.12
C ARG A 284 -0.69 29.00 27.16
N SER A 285 -0.41 30.17 27.70
CA SER A 285 -1.21 30.78 28.77
C SER A 285 -2.59 31.18 28.25
N ARG A 286 -2.65 31.77 27.04
CA ARG A 286 -3.88 32.12 26.34
C ARG A 286 -4.70 30.87 26.01
N MET A 287 -4.08 29.86 25.39
CA MET A 287 -4.78 28.63 24.98
C MET A 287 -5.19 27.74 26.15
N GLN A 288 -4.45 27.75 27.27
CA GLN A 288 -4.87 27.06 28.48
C GLN A 288 -6.12 27.71 29.09
N CYS A 289 -6.14 29.04 29.18
CA CYS A 289 -7.34 29.77 29.61
C CYS A 289 -8.53 29.49 28.69
N LEU A 290 -8.30 29.52 27.38
CA LEU A 290 -9.32 29.23 26.39
C LEU A 290 -9.85 27.80 26.54
N LYS A 291 -8.95 26.82 26.73
CA LYS A 291 -9.33 25.43 27.00
C LYS A 291 -10.21 25.30 28.24
N ASP A 292 -9.79 25.88 29.36
CA ASP A 292 -10.50 25.78 30.64
C ASP A 292 -11.90 26.42 30.55
N VAL A 293 -12.04 27.52 29.80
CA VAL A 293 -13.33 28.18 29.55
C VAL A 293 -14.18 27.39 28.55
N CYS A 294 -13.58 26.78 27.53
CA CYS A 294 -14.26 25.92 26.56
C CYS A 294 -14.81 24.65 27.22
N ASP A 295 -14.06 24.00 28.13
CA ASP A 295 -14.53 22.81 28.85
C ASP A 295 -15.78 23.11 29.71
N ASP A 296 -15.95 24.36 30.17
CA ASP A 296 -17.10 24.87 30.93
C ASP A 296 -18.25 25.39 30.03
N GLN A 297 -18.08 25.44 28.71
CA GLN A 297 -19.05 25.96 27.74
C GLN A 297 -19.29 24.95 26.59
N TYR A 298 -20.31 25.17 25.75
CA TYR A 298 -20.66 24.23 24.68
C TYR A 298 -19.73 24.37 23.44
N VAL A 299 -18.41 24.41 23.67
CA VAL A 299 -17.41 24.78 22.66
C VAL A 299 -16.17 23.89 22.76
N THR A 300 -15.64 23.48 21.61
CA THR A 300 -14.43 22.68 21.45
C THR A 300 -13.28 23.55 20.92
N LEU A 301 -12.11 23.43 21.56
CA LEU A 301 -10.86 24.06 21.12
C LEU A 301 -10.03 23.06 20.30
N LEU A 302 -9.54 23.48 19.13
CA LEU A 302 -8.62 22.73 18.27
C LEU A 302 -7.37 23.59 17.95
N LEU A 303 -6.27 22.95 17.56
CA LEU A 303 -5.05 23.64 17.13
C LEU A 303 -4.65 23.18 15.72
N GLY A 304 -4.20 24.10 14.86
CA GLY A 304 -3.86 23.84 13.47
C GLY A 304 -2.56 24.49 13.02
N VAL A 305 -1.86 23.85 12.09
CA VAL A 305 -0.77 24.47 11.29
C VAL A 305 -1.36 24.89 9.95
N LEU A 306 -1.36 26.20 9.67
CA LEU A 306 -1.71 26.77 8.37
C LEU A 306 -0.48 26.85 7.48
N GLU A 307 -0.67 26.56 6.21
CA GLU A 307 0.28 26.84 5.14
C GLU A 307 -0.43 27.61 4.03
N LYS A 308 0.14 28.75 3.63
CA LYS A 308 -0.22 29.52 2.44
C LYS A 308 0.83 29.26 1.37
N GLU A 309 0.37 28.86 0.19
CA GLU A 309 1.16 28.65 -1.01
C GLU A 309 0.83 29.77 -2.00
N GLU A 310 1.84 30.56 -2.38
CA GLU A 310 1.72 31.61 -3.40
C GLU A 310 2.58 31.26 -4.62
N ILE A 311 1.99 31.36 -5.80
CA ILE A 311 2.68 31.14 -7.08
C ILE A 311 2.59 32.44 -7.88
N GLY A 312 3.75 32.96 -8.29
CA GLY A 312 3.84 34.20 -9.04
C GLY A 312 5.01 34.24 -10.02
N SER A 313 4.98 35.22 -10.92
CA SER A 313 6.11 35.49 -11.83
C SER A 313 7.22 36.23 -11.12
N CYS A 314 8.48 35.97 -11.48
CA CYS A 314 9.64 36.67 -10.93
C CYS A 314 10.55 37.21 -12.06
N GLU A 315 11.23 38.32 -11.77
CA GLU A 315 12.21 38.91 -12.67
C GLU A 315 13.45 38.02 -12.82
N ALA A 316 13.91 37.85 -14.06
CA ALA A 316 15.04 36.98 -14.37
C ALA A 316 16.36 37.65 -13.93
N THR A 317 16.97 37.18 -12.84
CA THR A 317 18.35 37.54 -12.51
C THR A 317 19.29 36.92 -13.54
N TYR A 318 19.95 37.79 -14.30
CA TYR A 318 20.93 37.41 -15.31
C TYR A 318 22.22 36.98 -14.59
N ASP A 319 22.50 35.68 -14.49
CA ASP A 319 23.78 35.16 -13.97
C ASP A 319 24.93 35.58 -14.91
N PRO A 320 25.91 36.40 -14.46
CA PRO A 320 27.00 36.88 -15.32
C PRO A 320 28.07 35.83 -15.65
N TYR A 321 28.00 34.60 -15.12
CA TYR A 321 29.11 33.64 -15.22
C TYR A 321 28.99 32.60 -16.35
N ASP A 322 27.93 32.58 -17.16
CA ASP A 322 27.81 31.63 -18.26
C ASP A 322 28.39 32.14 -19.60
N ARG A 323 29.70 32.43 -19.60
CA ARG A 323 30.48 32.57 -20.85
C ARG A 323 31.66 31.61 -20.89
N GLY A 324 31.44 30.47 -21.57
CA GLY A 324 32.43 29.41 -21.76
C GLY A 324 32.38 28.69 -23.11
N ASN A 325 32.22 29.42 -24.23
CA ASN A 325 32.92 29.23 -25.52
C ASN A 325 32.90 27.83 -26.23
N TYR A 326 32.40 27.75 -27.49
CA TYR A 326 33.24 27.50 -28.70
C TYR A 326 32.45 27.54 -30.05
N TYR A 327 32.63 28.66 -30.75
CA TYR A 327 32.73 28.97 -32.21
C TYR A 327 31.92 28.26 -33.33
N GLY A 328 31.36 29.11 -34.22
CA GLY A 328 31.07 28.74 -35.62
C GLY A 328 30.41 29.76 -36.57
N HIS A 329 30.94 30.97 -36.74
CA HIS A 329 30.85 31.87 -37.94
C HIS A 329 29.50 32.14 -38.66
N ARG A 330 29.11 33.44 -38.76
CA ARG A 330 29.26 34.26 -40.00
C ARG A 330 28.93 35.76 -39.79
N ARG A 331 29.79 36.60 -40.37
CA ARG A 331 29.81 38.08 -40.49
C ARG A 331 28.55 38.72 -41.07
N SER A 332 28.27 39.99 -40.73
CA SER A 332 28.33 41.13 -41.68
C SER A 332 28.07 42.52 -41.04
N TYR A 333 29.09 43.39 -41.11
CA TYR A 333 29.17 44.86 -41.26
C TYR A 333 28.04 45.82 -40.82
N PHE A 334 28.37 46.79 -39.96
CA PHE A 334 28.63 48.25 -40.18
C PHE A 334 28.66 48.91 -38.77
N ASP A 335 29.80 49.41 -38.29
CA ASP A 335 30.26 50.82 -38.41
C ASP A 335 29.22 51.82 -37.90
N ASP A 336 29.41 52.40 -36.71
CA ASP A 336 29.72 53.83 -36.60
C ASP A 336 30.21 54.19 -35.19
N GLU A 337 31.00 55.25 -35.17
CA GLU A 337 31.90 55.78 -34.16
C GLU A 337 31.17 56.49 -33.00
N GLY A 338 31.86 56.68 -31.87
CA GLY A 338 31.36 57.46 -30.74
C GLY A 338 32.20 57.34 -29.47
N GLU A 339 33.43 57.83 -29.56
CA GLU A 339 34.34 58.20 -28.49
C GLU A 339 33.65 58.93 -27.31
N ASP A 340 34.00 58.46 -26.10
CA ASP A 340 34.50 59.26 -24.98
C ASP A 340 33.49 60.19 -24.27
N GLU A 341 33.39 60.25 -22.94
CA GLU A 341 34.45 60.44 -21.95
C GLU A 341 33.87 60.16 -20.55
N ASP A 342 34.78 59.84 -19.64
CA ASP A 342 34.58 59.42 -18.26
C ASP A 342 33.82 60.42 -17.39
N GLU A 343 33.12 59.91 -16.36
CA GLU A 343 33.14 60.52 -15.03
C GLU A 343 32.78 59.48 -13.95
N ASP A 344 33.62 59.47 -12.92
CA ASP A 344 33.69 58.61 -11.75
C ASP A 344 32.35 58.45 -10.99
N ASP A 345 32.09 57.28 -10.38
CA ASP A 345 32.11 57.17 -8.91
C ASP A 345 31.86 55.74 -8.38
N ASP A 346 32.63 55.44 -7.33
CA ASP A 346 32.43 54.51 -6.22
C ASP A 346 32.17 52.99 -6.39
N ASN A 347 33.14 52.26 -5.82
CA ASN A 347 33.10 50.86 -5.42
C ASN A 347 31.93 50.57 -4.46
N SER A 348 31.00 49.70 -4.87
CA SER A 348 30.18 48.92 -3.94
C SER A 348 30.58 47.45 -4.05
N GLU A 349 31.05 46.91 -2.92
CA GLU A 349 31.38 45.51 -2.73
C GLU A 349 30.16 44.62 -3.05
N GLY A 350 30.41 43.55 -3.81
CA GLY A 350 29.39 42.60 -4.26
C GLY A 350 28.64 41.96 -3.09
N GLY A 351 27.34 42.24 -3.02
CA GLY A 351 26.38 41.58 -2.14
C GLY A 351 25.63 40.46 -2.85
N ASP A 352 25.42 39.36 -2.12
CA ASP A 352 24.61 38.19 -2.47
C ASP A 352 23.35 38.54 -3.28
N CYS A 353 23.23 37.96 -4.47
CA CYS A 353 22.02 37.97 -5.28
C CYS A 353 21.07 36.85 -4.81
N ASP A 354 20.14 37.16 -3.90
CA ASP A 354 19.08 36.22 -3.49
C ASP A 354 17.74 36.92 -3.16
N TRP A 355 17.23 37.71 -4.13
CA TRP A 355 15.90 38.33 -4.04
C TRP A 355 15.11 38.04 -5.32
N HIS A 356 14.23 37.05 -5.28
CA HIS A 356 13.15 36.87 -6.27
C HIS A 356 11.83 37.33 -5.62
N SER A 357 11.54 38.63 -5.67
CA SER A 357 10.19 39.12 -5.36
C SER A 357 9.22 38.77 -6.48
N PHE A 358 7.95 38.52 -6.16
CA PHE A 358 6.92 38.35 -7.17
C PHE A 358 6.60 39.69 -7.85
N ASP A 359 6.55 39.68 -9.18
CA ASP A 359 6.03 40.80 -9.97
C ASP A 359 4.48 40.78 -9.97
N ASP A 360 3.90 39.59 -10.11
CA ASP A 360 2.46 39.32 -10.05
C ASP A 360 2.23 37.93 -9.44
N VAL A 361 1.28 37.82 -8.49
CA VAL A 361 0.82 36.54 -7.91
C VAL A 361 -0.42 36.07 -8.68
N PHE A 362 -0.40 34.84 -9.20
CA PHE A 362 -1.50 34.30 -10.01
C PHE A 362 -2.39 33.33 -9.22
N GLU A 363 -1.83 32.63 -8.24
CA GLU A 363 -2.54 31.62 -7.46
C GLU A 363 -2.11 31.67 -6.00
N THR A 364 -3.11 31.72 -5.10
CA THR A 364 -2.92 31.68 -3.65
C THR A 364 -3.81 30.60 -3.08
N ASP A 365 -3.21 29.61 -2.42
CA ASP A 365 -3.90 28.48 -1.81
C ASP A 365 -3.59 28.41 -0.31
N VAL A 366 -4.61 28.23 0.53
CA VAL A 366 -4.43 28.06 1.97
C VAL A 366 -4.95 26.73 2.46
N SER A 367 -4.12 26.04 3.24
CA SER A 367 -4.41 24.71 3.75
C SER A 367 -4.02 24.56 5.22
N ILE A 368 -4.79 23.76 5.96
CA ILE A 368 -4.36 23.23 7.25
C ILE A 368 -3.60 21.92 6.99
N LYS A 369 -2.28 21.95 7.19
CA LYS A 369 -1.43 20.75 7.10
C LYS A 369 -1.72 19.76 8.21
N LYS A 370 -1.95 20.25 9.42
CA LYS A 370 -2.19 19.39 10.58
C LYS A 370 -3.13 20.05 11.57
N LEU A 371 -4.21 19.34 11.89
CA LEU A 371 -5.21 19.69 12.89
C LEU A 371 -5.15 18.70 14.05
N VAL A 372 -4.99 19.19 15.27
CA VAL A 372 -4.89 18.39 16.49
C VAL A 372 -5.91 18.84 17.53
N ASN A 373 -6.29 17.92 18.41
CA ASN A 373 -6.97 18.29 19.66
C ASN A 373 -5.97 18.92 20.65
N PRO A 374 -6.43 19.49 21.78
CA PRO A 374 -5.52 20.10 22.77
C PRO A 374 -4.52 19.10 23.39
N ALA A 375 -4.82 17.79 23.36
CA ALA A 375 -3.91 16.75 23.81
C ALA A 375 -2.81 16.39 22.80
N GLY A 376 -2.85 16.94 21.58
CA GLY A 376 -1.89 16.66 20.50
C GLY A 376 -2.26 15.45 19.63
N HIS A 377 -3.45 14.85 19.81
CA HIS A 377 -3.93 13.81 18.91
C HIS A 377 -4.38 14.45 17.60
N THR A 378 -3.79 13.97 16.49
CA THR A 378 -4.14 14.43 15.14
C THR A 378 -5.57 14.00 14.79
N LEU A 379 -6.39 14.99 14.45
CA LEU A 379 -7.78 14.80 14.00
C LEU A 379 -7.85 14.78 12.48
N ARG A 380 -7.09 15.65 11.81
CA ARG A 380 -7.08 15.78 10.35
C ARG A 380 -5.75 16.35 9.87
N SER A 381 -5.37 16.07 8.63
CA SER A 381 -4.21 16.63 7.97
C SER A 381 -4.57 17.01 6.53
N ASP A 382 -3.84 17.97 5.97
CA ASP A 382 -3.83 18.38 4.57
C ASP A 382 -5.22 18.65 3.97
N PHE A 383 -5.86 19.75 4.38
CA PHE A 383 -7.11 20.19 3.78
C PHE A 383 -7.17 21.70 3.53
N LYS A 384 -7.77 22.09 2.40
CA LYS A 384 -7.91 23.48 1.99
C LYS A 384 -9.00 24.20 2.80
N ILE A 385 -8.76 25.48 3.08
CA ILE A 385 -9.71 26.41 3.68
C ILE A 385 -9.84 27.62 2.77
N ASP A 386 -11.04 28.16 2.67
CA ASP A 386 -11.32 29.39 1.95
C ASP A 386 -10.74 30.60 2.71
N MET A 387 -9.94 31.43 2.02
CA MET A 387 -9.27 32.59 2.62
C MET A 387 -10.25 33.66 3.07
N ASP A 388 -11.27 33.94 2.25
CA ASP A 388 -12.30 34.93 2.58
C ASP A 388 -13.00 34.54 3.90
N ASN A 389 -13.24 33.23 4.09
CA ASN A 389 -13.85 32.70 5.30
C ASN A 389 -12.89 32.74 6.51
N LEU A 390 -11.59 32.54 6.29
CA LEU A 390 -10.58 32.65 7.35
C LEU A 390 -10.46 34.09 7.85
N GLU A 391 -10.39 35.07 6.93
CA GLU A 391 -10.31 36.50 7.23
C GLU A 391 -11.57 37.00 7.94
N GLU A 392 -12.75 36.64 7.44
CA GLU A 392 -14.03 37.00 8.06
C GLU A 392 -14.23 36.38 9.45
N GLN A 393 -13.55 35.30 9.80
CA GLN A 393 -13.72 34.59 11.08
C GLN A 393 -12.52 34.72 12.03
N LEU A 394 -11.50 35.51 11.65
CA LEU A 394 -10.35 35.79 12.50
C LEU A 394 -10.76 36.68 13.68
N ILE A 395 -10.25 36.36 14.87
CA ILE A 395 -10.48 37.14 16.09
C ILE A 395 -9.62 38.41 16.08
N GLN A 396 -8.40 38.32 15.55
CA GLN A 396 -7.51 39.45 15.39
C GLN A 396 -7.83 40.21 14.10
N ASN A 397 -7.79 41.55 14.15
CA ASN A 397 -7.97 42.40 12.97
C ASN A 397 -6.63 42.54 12.21
N TYR A 398 -6.29 41.52 11.43
CA TYR A 398 -5.21 41.59 10.44
C TYR A 398 -5.82 41.72 9.04
N GLU A 399 -5.22 42.55 8.18
CA GLU A 399 -5.60 42.62 6.76
C GLU A 399 -5.08 41.39 5.98
N ASP A 400 -3.90 40.84 6.34
CA ASP A 400 -3.43 39.51 5.91
C ASP A 400 -2.87 38.74 7.11
N PRO A 401 -3.40 37.54 7.45
CA PRO A 401 -2.89 36.72 8.56
C PRO A 401 -1.45 36.19 8.37
N PHE A 402 -0.88 36.30 7.16
CA PHE A 402 0.47 35.88 6.82
C PHE A 402 1.45 37.05 6.64
N GLU A 403 1.04 38.31 6.87
CA GLU A 403 1.88 39.50 6.67
C GLU A 403 3.21 39.45 7.46
N THR A 404 3.21 38.80 8.62
CA THR A 404 4.39 38.64 9.50
C THR A 404 5.08 37.28 9.38
N ALA A 405 4.65 36.41 8.46
CA ALA A 405 5.19 35.07 8.31
C ALA A 405 6.48 35.10 7.49
N ASP A 406 7.56 34.50 8.03
CA ASP A 406 8.78 34.27 7.26
C ASP A 406 8.51 33.23 6.16
N CYS A 407 8.93 33.55 4.93
CA CYS A 407 8.91 32.63 3.80
C CYS A 407 9.92 31.49 4.07
N GLY A 408 9.41 30.32 4.45
CA GLY A 408 10.25 29.23 4.98
C GLY A 408 10.89 28.37 3.90
N GLU A 409 10.23 28.18 2.76
CA GLU A 409 10.69 27.41 1.62
C GLU A 409 10.35 28.19 0.33
N ARG A 410 11.25 28.12 -0.66
CA ARG A 410 11.07 28.71 -1.99
C ARG A 410 11.49 27.71 -3.04
N ASP A 411 10.68 27.53 -4.08
CA ASP A 411 11.04 26.72 -5.24
C ASP A 411 11.02 27.60 -6.49
N TYR A 412 12.01 27.41 -7.35
CA TYR A 412 12.23 28.22 -8.55
C TYR A 412 12.23 27.31 -9.77
N SER A 413 11.28 27.55 -10.67
CA SER A 413 11.24 26.84 -11.94
C SER A 413 12.07 27.59 -12.99
N GLY A 414 13.19 26.98 -13.41
CA GLY A 414 14.03 27.51 -14.49
C GLY A 414 13.38 27.39 -15.87
N PHE A 415 13.99 28.04 -16.86
CA PHE A 415 13.44 28.24 -18.21
C PHE A 415 13.05 26.94 -18.93
N THR A 416 11.75 26.63 -19.01
CA THR A 416 11.19 25.51 -19.79
C THR A 416 10.60 25.98 -21.12
N GLY A 417 11.39 26.73 -21.91
CA GLY A 417 11.20 26.88 -23.37
C GLY A 417 9.76 27.04 -23.87
N ASN A 418 8.99 27.96 -23.24
CA ASN A 418 7.76 28.66 -23.67
C ASN A 418 6.88 29.10 -22.48
N GLU A 419 7.16 28.63 -21.26
CA GLU A 419 6.56 29.12 -20.01
C GLU A 419 7.48 30.18 -19.36
N GLY A 420 6.87 31.23 -18.78
CA GLY A 420 7.59 32.27 -18.04
C GLY A 420 8.18 31.71 -16.74
N VAL A 421 9.17 32.42 -16.19
CA VAL A 421 9.79 32.07 -14.91
C VAL A 421 8.77 32.27 -13.79
N SER A 422 8.50 31.22 -13.01
CA SER A 422 7.67 31.30 -11.81
C SER A 422 8.41 30.78 -10.59
N ALA A 423 8.12 31.41 -9.44
CA ALA A 423 8.54 30.91 -8.14
C ALA A 423 7.32 30.53 -7.31
N THR A 424 7.53 29.64 -6.34
CA THR A 424 6.53 29.25 -5.35
C THR A 424 7.06 29.59 -3.97
N HIS A 425 6.29 30.36 -3.19
CA HIS A 425 6.61 30.73 -1.81
C HIS A 425 5.63 30.05 -0.85
N TRP A 426 6.16 29.40 0.20
CA TRP A 426 5.35 28.83 1.28
C TRP A 426 5.50 29.61 2.58
N TYR A 427 4.38 29.99 3.17
CA TYR A 427 4.29 30.68 4.46
C TYR A 427 3.58 29.79 5.47
N ARG A 428 4.15 29.63 6.66
CA ARG A 428 3.60 28.76 7.71
C ARG A 428 3.27 29.55 8.96
N MET A 429 2.03 29.40 9.42
CA MET A 429 1.52 29.99 10.65
C MET A 429 0.80 28.93 11.48
N THR A 430 0.55 29.23 12.75
CA THR A 430 -0.23 28.33 13.61
C THR A 430 -1.42 29.03 14.21
N ILE A 431 -2.54 28.31 14.25
CA ILE A 431 -3.83 28.84 14.66
C ILE A 431 -4.46 27.98 15.75
N ALA A 432 -5.27 28.61 16.57
CA ALA A 432 -6.26 27.96 17.40
C ALA A 432 -7.65 28.17 16.80
N ILE A 433 -8.48 27.13 16.85
CA ILE A 433 -9.79 27.09 16.20
C ILE A 433 -10.82 26.78 17.26
N ILE A 434 -11.81 27.67 17.38
CA ILE A 434 -12.89 27.56 18.35
C ILE A 434 -14.14 27.12 17.58
N VAL A 435 -14.56 25.88 17.82
CA VAL A 435 -15.68 25.24 17.12
C VAL A 435 -16.76 24.89 18.13
N PRO A 436 -18.01 25.34 17.97
CA PRO A 436 -19.09 24.94 18.87
C PRO A 436 -19.48 23.48 18.65
N ASN A 437 -19.89 22.80 19.73
CA ASN A 437 -19.98 21.33 19.75
C ASN A 437 -20.99 20.74 18.75
N ASP A 438 -21.99 21.50 18.33
CA ASP A 438 -22.97 21.13 17.30
C ASP A 438 -22.40 21.19 15.87
N ALA A 439 -21.33 21.97 15.66
CA ALA A 439 -20.68 22.18 14.36
C ALA A 439 -19.34 21.42 14.23
N VAL A 440 -18.86 20.74 15.27
CA VAL A 440 -17.59 19.98 15.24
C VAL A 440 -17.60 18.91 14.16
N ASP A 441 -18.68 18.15 14.05
CA ASP A 441 -18.80 17.09 13.04
C ASP A 441 -18.81 17.68 11.63
N GLN A 442 -19.49 18.81 11.41
CA GLN A 442 -19.49 19.52 10.13
C GLN A 442 -18.09 20.05 9.80
N PHE A 443 -17.42 20.73 10.73
CA PHE A 443 -16.08 21.28 10.53
C PHE A 443 -15.02 20.23 10.23
N LEU A 444 -15.04 19.10 10.96
CA LEU A 444 -14.09 18.01 10.72
C LEU A 444 -14.31 17.36 9.36
N THR A 445 -15.52 17.43 8.80
CA THR A 445 -15.92 16.70 7.58
C THR A 445 -16.06 17.59 6.36
N GLU A 446 -16.06 18.90 6.55
CA GLU A 446 -16.09 19.91 5.49
C GLU A 446 -14.87 19.76 4.59
N GLY A 447 -15.11 19.48 3.31
CA GLY A 447 -14.03 19.22 2.34
C GLY A 447 -13.32 17.88 2.49
N ILE A 448 -13.80 16.94 3.32
CA ILE A 448 -13.27 15.56 3.29
C ILE A 448 -13.67 14.91 1.97
N THR A 449 -12.67 14.60 1.15
CA THR A 449 -12.85 13.78 -0.04
C THR A 449 -13.11 12.32 0.34
N ARG A 450 -13.83 11.59 -0.52
CA ARG A 450 -14.08 10.15 -0.33
C ARG A 450 -12.78 9.34 -0.16
N SER A 451 -11.68 9.77 -0.76
CA SER A 451 -10.35 9.15 -0.59
C SER A 451 -9.78 9.41 0.81
N ALA A 452 -9.84 10.65 1.31
CA ALA A 452 -9.34 10.96 2.65
C ALA A 452 -10.10 10.20 3.77
N ALA A 453 -11.42 9.99 3.59
CA ALA A 453 -12.19 9.15 4.51
C ALA A 453 -11.69 7.69 4.58
N GLN A 454 -11.17 7.15 3.48
CA GLN A 454 -10.61 5.79 3.43
C GLN A 454 -9.27 5.68 4.16
N ASP A 455 -8.44 6.73 4.12
CA ASP A 455 -7.14 6.74 4.78
C ASP A 455 -7.24 6.97 6.30
N LEU A 456 -8.30 7.65 6.74
CA LEU A 456 -8.53 7.98 8.15
C LEU A 456 -9.24 6.88 8.94
N LEU A 457 -10.15 6.13 8.30
CA LEU A 457 -10.92 5.05 8.95
C LEU A 457 -10.05 4.05 9.76
N PRO A 458 -8.90 3.55 9.25
CA PRO A 458 -8.05 2.59 9.97
C PRO A 458 -7.43 3.17 11.25
N ARG A 459 -7.12 4.48 11.25
CA ARG A 459 -6.54 5.16 12.42
C ARG A 459 -7.53 5.20 13.58
N TYR A 460 -8.79 5.54 13.29
CA TYR A 460 -9.85 5.60 14.30
C TYR A 460 -10.31 4.22 14.77
N LEU A 461 -10.31 3.20 13.91
CA LEU A 461 -10.60 1.82 14.30
C LEU A 461 -9.63 1.30 15.38
N THR A 462 -8.35 1.69 15.29
CA THR A 462 -7.34 1.35 16.31
C THR A 462 -7.66 2.03 17.65
N GLN A 463 -8.16 3.27 17.62
CA GLN A 463 -8.52 4.05 18.81
C GLN A 463 -9.83 3.59 19.48
N CYS A 464 -10.70 2.87 18.77
CA CYS A 464 -11.89 2.24 19.36
C CYS A 464 -11.54 1.13 20.37
N SER A 465 -10.30 0.63 20.37
CA SER A 465 -9.82 -0.37 21.32
C SER A 465 -9.40 0.24 22.69
N ASP A 466 -9.16 1.55 22.76
CA ASP A 466 -8.82 2.24 24.02
C ASP A 466 -10.09 2.71 24.75
N PRO A 467 -10.34 2.29 26.00
CA PRO A 467 -11.49 2.70 26.80
C PRO A 467 -11.67 4.22 26.95
N LYS A 468 -10.59 5.01 26.89
CA LYS A 468 -10.64 6.47 27.12
C LYS A 468 -11.10 7.26 25.89
N THR A 469 -10.80 6.77 24.69
CA THR A 469 -11.15 7.43 23.42
C THR A 469 -12.33 6.75 22.72
N ARG A 470 -12.82 5.64 23.26
CA ARG A 470 -13.82 4.74 22.68
C ARG A 470 -15.05 5.44 22.10
N ASP A 471 -15.76 6.24 22.89
CA ASP A 471 -17.06 6.80 22.47
C ASP A 471 -16.90 7.89 21.41
N SER A 472 -15.83 8.69 21.50
CA SER A 472 -15.47 9.69 20.48
C SER A 472 -14.98 9.01 19.19
N ALA A 473 -14.16 7.97 19.30
CA ALA A 473 -13.65 7.22 18.15
C ALA A 473 -14.78 6.48 17.43
N MET A 474 -15.76 5.90 18.15
CA MET A 474 -16.88 5.21 17.54
C MET A 474 -17.78 6.14 16.72
N LYS A 475 -18.06 7.36 17.23
CA LYS A 475 -18.81 8.38 16.47
C LYS A 475 -18.09 8.76 15.18
N MET A 476 -16.76 8.91 15.25
CA MET A 476 -15.93 9.20 14.08
C MET A 476 -15.92 8.04 13.09
N VAL A 477 -15.83 6.79 13.56
CA VAL A 477 -15.89 5.59 12.70
C VAL A 477 -17.24 5.47 11.99
N ASP A 478 -18.35 5.67 12.69
CA ASP A 478 -19.69 5.66 12.09
C ASP A 478 -19.83 6.77 11.02
N HIS A 479 -19.36 7.98 11.32
CA HIS A 479 -19.44 9.11 10.39
C HIS A 479 -18.52 8.95 9.16
N LEU A 480 -17.26 8.54 9.36
CA LEU A 480 -16.31 8.25 8.27
C LEU A 480 -16.77 7.07 7.41
N ALA A 481 -17.37 6.05 8.02
CA ALA A 481 -17.95 4.93 7.29
C ALA A 481 -19.15 5.38 6.45
N LYS A 482 -20.02 6.23 7.01
CA LYS A 482 -21.12 6.87 6.26
C LYS A 482 -20.59 7.73 5.12
N LEU A 483 -19.54 8.53 5.29
CA LEU A 483 -18.98 9.37 4.21
C LEU A 483 -18.22 8.57 3.14
N ALA A 484 -17.44 7.57 3.54
CA ALA A 484 -16.75 6.68 2.60
C ALA A 484 -17.75 5.95 1.68
N TRP A 485 -18.99 5.77 2.17
CA TRP A 485 -20.01 4.93 1.55
C TRP A 485 -21.37 5.58 1.29
N SER A 486 -21.56 6.88 1.52
CA SER A 486 -22.81 7.59 1.27
C SER A 486 -23.02 7.74 -0.23
N SER A 487 -23.69 6.76 -0.81
CA SER A 487 -24.24 6.85 -2.16
C SER A 487 -25.55 7.64 -2.13
N ASP A 488 -25.54 8.90 -1.72
CA ASP A 488 -26.73 9.77 -1.87
C ASP A 488 -26.67 10.56 -3.16
N LYS A 489 -26.88 9.82 -4.26
CA LYS A 489 -27.91 10.05 -5.28
C LYS A 489 -27.75 9.00 -6.38
N PRO A 490 -28.79 8.22 -6.72
CA PRO A 490 -28.87 7.63 -8.04
C PRO A 490 -29.14 8.79 -8.99
N THR A 491 -28.09 9.43 -9.51
CA THR A 491 -28.26 10.30 -10.66
C THR A 491 -28.78 9.42 -11.78
N THR A 492 -30.07 9.59 -12.07
CA THR A 492 -30.68 9.31 -13.35
C THR A 492 -29.75 9.90 -14.40
N HIS A 493 -28.90 9.06 -14.96
CA HIS A 493 -28.44 8.97 -16.34
C HIS A 493 -27.38 7.86 -16.34
N SER A 494 -27.76 6.76 -17.00
CA SER A 494 -26.88 5.76 -17.59
C SER A 494 -25.49 6.35 -17.85
N TYR A 495 -24.43 5.77 -17.26
CA TYR A 495 -22.99 5.82 -17.62
C TYR A 495 -22.02 5.78 -16.41
N SER A 496 -22.50 5.75 -15.15
CA SER A 496 -21.61 5.72 -13.95
C SER A 496 -21.14 4.32 -13.49
N TYR A 497 -21.49 3.24 -14.19
CA TYR A 497 -21.05 1.88 -13.80
C TYR A 497 -19.60 1.51 -14.18
N MET A 498 -18.79 2.45 -14.68
CA MET A 498 -17.42 2.17 -15.15
C MET A 498 -16.27 2.71 -14.28
N TYR A 499 -16.51 3.57 -13.28
CA TYR A 499 -15.42 4.16 -12.48
C TYR A 499 -15.67 4.27 -10.95
N GLY A 500 -16.75 3.68 -10.44
CA GLY A 500 -16.99 3.60 -8.99
C GLY A 500 -16.28 2.43 -8.34
N GLY A 501 -14.95 2.50 -8.16
CA GLY A 501 -14.20 1.46 -7.45
C GLY A 501 -14.72 1.27 -6.02
N GLU A 502 -14.99 0.02 -5.62
CA GLU A 502 -15.23 -0.33 -4.22
C GLU A 502 -14.06 0.20 -3.36
N PRO A 503 -14.31 0.87 -2.23
CA PRO A 503 -13.27 1.26 -1.28
C PRO A 503 -12.37 0.07 -0.93
N LYS A 504 -11.09 0.18 -1.27
CA LYS A 504 -10.10 -0.88 -1.07
C LYS A 504 -9.52 -0.80 0.34
N PHE A 505 -10.26 -1.32 1.32
CA PHE A 505 -9.68 -1.62 2.62
C PHE A 505 -8.97 -2.97 2.59
N SER A 506 -7.95 -3.14 3.44
CA SER A 506 -7.39 -4.48 3.63
C SER A 506 -8.46 -5.39 4.27
N PRO A 507 -8.48 -6.70 3.95
CA PRO A 507 -9.36 -7.65 4.61
C PRO A 507 -9.26 -7.63 6.15
N GLU A 508 -8.09 -7.25 6.67
CA GLU A 508 -7.82 -7.09 8.09
C GLU A 508 -8.62 -5.93 8.69
N ILE A 509 -8.62 -4.76 8.05
CA ILE A 509 -9.35 -3.57 8.49
C ILE A 509 -10.86 -3.81 8.41
N ALA A 510 -11.33 -4.45 7.34
CA ALA A 510 -12.74 -4.81 7.19
C ALA A 510 -13.21 -5.74 8.31
N MET A 511 -12.38 -6.72 8.68
CA MET A 511 -12.70 -7.62 9.80
C MET A 511 -12.65 -6.93 11.15
N GLN A 512 -11.68 -6.05 11.39
CA GLN A 512 -11.61 -5.24 12.61
C GLN A 512 -12.85 -4.34 12.75
N PHE A 513 -13.27 -3.69 11.66
CA PHE A 513 -14.50 -2.89 11.63
C PHE A 513 -15.71 -3.74 12.03
N LEU A 514 -15.91 -4.89 11.38
CA LEU A 514 -17.05 -5.77 11.67
C LEU A 514 -17.03 -6.32 13.10
N GLU A 515 -15.84 -6.64 13.64
CA GLU A 515 -15.68 -7.10 15.01
C GLU A 515 -16.04 -6.01 16.03
N ILE A 516 -15.59 -4.78 15.81
CA ILE A 516 -15.90 -3.62 16.66
C ILE A 516 -17.40 -3.34 16.61
N VAL A 517 -17.99 -3.21 15.42
CA VAL A 517 -19.41 -2.92 15.26
C VAL A 517 -20.30 -3.99 15.90
N LEU A 518 -19.94 -5.28 15.76
CA LEU A 518 -20.64 -6.38 16.44
C LEU A 518 -20.49 -6.34 17.97
N ARG A 519 -19.27 -6.09 18.48
CA ARG A 519 -19.00 -5.95 19.92
C ARG A 519 -19.83 -4.85 20.56
N HIS A 520 -20.07 -3.76 19.81
CA HIS A 520 -20.80 -2.59 20.28
C HIS A 520 -22.29 -2.59 19.95
N ARG A 521 -22.82 -3.66 19.32
CA ARG A 521 -24.24 -3.86 19.00
C ARG A 521 -24.82 -2.84 18.01
N GLU A 522 -23.98 -2.29 17.13
CA GLU A 522 -24.39 -1.36 16.08
C GLU A 522 -24.88 -2.13 14.84
N TYR A 523 -26.03 -2.81 14.96
CA TYR A 523 -26.52 -3.75 13.94
C TYR A 523 -26.86 -3.10 12.59
N GLU A 524 -27.32 -1.85 12.58
CA GLU A 524 -27.56 -1.13 11.32
C GLU A 524 -26.27 -0.89 10.54
N LEU A 525 -25.21 -0.46 11.24
CA LEU A 525 -23.90 -0.25 10.66
C LEU A 525 -23.27 -1.58 10.24
N PHE A 526 -23.50 -2.65 11.01
CA PHE A 526 -23.08 -4.00 10.65
C PHE A 526 -23.72 -4.46 9.33
N SER A 527 -25.03 -4.28 9.20
CA SER A 527 -25.77 -4.64 7.98
C SER A 527 -25.24 -3.92 6.74
N LYS A 528 -24.99 -2.61 6.86
CA LYS A 528 -24.37 -1.81 5.81
C LYS A 528 -22.96 -2.30 5.50
N ALA A 529 -22.13 -2.54 6.51
CA ALA A 529 -20.75 -3.00 6.36
C ALA A 529 -20.62 -4.39 5.71
N VAL A 530 -21.51 -5.34 6.03
CA VAL A 530 -21.58 -6.63 5.33
C VAL A 530 -21.90 -6.45 3.84
N GLY A 531 -22.72 -5.44 3.52
CA GLY A 531 -23.02 -5.01 2.16
C GLY A 531 -21.88 -4.24 1.48
N TRP A 532 -20.96 -3.65 2.22
CA TRP A 532 -19.79 -2.94 1.73
C TRP A 532 -18.62 -3.90 1.46
N PHE A 533 -18.33 -4.81 2.38
CA PHE A 533 -17.21 -5.74 2.31
C PHE A 533 -17.53 -7.04 1.55
N ARG A 534 -18.51 -7.00 0.65
CA ARG A 534 -19.18 -8.16 0.02
C ARG A 534 -18.25 -9.33 -0.30
N THR A 535 -17.15 -9.06 -1.00
CA THR A 535 -16.20 -10.07 -1.47
C THR A 535 -15.01 -10.29 -0.53
N GLN A 536 -14.68 -9.32 0.33
CA GLN A 536 -13.41 -9.25 1.07
C GLN A 536 -13.36 -10.12 2.34
N VAL A 537 -14.50 -10.38 2.99
CA VAL A 537 -14.53 -10.96 4.35
C VAL A 537 -14.80 -12.47 4.41
N GLY A 538 -15.23 -13.08 3.29
CA GLY A 538 -15.29 -14.54 3.09
C GLY A 538 -15.78 -15.36 4.30
N THR A 539 -15.06 -16.44 4.63
CA THR A 539 -15.36 -17.35 5.75
C THR A 539 -15.14 -16.71 7.14
N ARG A 540 -14.30 -15.66 7.23
CA ARG A 540 -13.96 -14.99 8.49
C ARG A 540 -15.19 -14.27 9.08
N LEU A 541 -16.03 -13.65 8.25
CA LEU A 541 -17.30 -13.06 8.66
C LEU A 541 -18.23 -14.08 9.33
N PHE A 542 -18.45 -15.24 8.69
CA PHE A 542 -19.36 -16.27 9.20
C PHE A 542 -18.81 -16.93 10.47
N THR A 543 -17.49 -17.05 10.58
CA THR A 543 -16.83 -17.50 11.82
C THR A 543 -17.04 -16.49 12.95
N LEU A 544 -16.91 -15.19 12.68
CA LEU A 544 -17.12 -14.11 13.64
C LEU A 544 -18.58 -14.08 14.15
N VAL A 545 -19.55 -14.22 13.25
CA VAL A 545 -20.98 -14.31 13.62
C VAL A 545 -21.24 -15.55 14.47
N ARG A 546 -20.64 -16.70 14.13
CA ARG A 546 -20.75 -17.91 14.95
C ARG A 546 -20.20 -17.69 16.37
N THR A 547 -19.02 -17.07 16.50
CA THR A 547 -18.45 -16.77 17.82
C THR A 547 -19.29 -15.78 18.61
N ALA A 548 -19.89 -14.78 17.95
CA ALA A 548 -20.79 -13.83 18.58
C ALA A 548 -22.10 -14.51 19.04
N ALA A 549 -22.65 -15.40 18.21
CA ALA A 549 -23.87 -16.15 18.50
C ALA A 549 -23.71 -17.21 19.60
N ALA A 550 -22.48 -17.58 19.97
CA ALA A 550 -22.21 -18.45 21.11
C ALA A 550 -22.26 -17.71 22.46
N GLY A 551 -22.28 -16.37 22.46
CA GLY A 551 -22.46 -15.56 23.67
C GLY A 551 -23.91 -15.12 23.86
N ASP A 552 -24.31 -14.86 25.11
CA ASP A 552 -25.70 -14.50 25.50
C ASP A 552 -26.21 -13.14 24.97
N SER A 553 -25.37 -12.35 24.30
CA SER A 553 -25.66 -10.94 24.00
C SER A 553 -25.92 -10.60 22.52
N PHE A 554 -25.89 -11.57 21.61
CA PHE A 554 -26.00 -11.34 20.17
C PHE A 554 -27.41 -11.68 19.63
N ASP A 555 -28.04 -10.72 18.94
CA ASP A 555 -29.35 -10.93 18.28
C ASP A 555 -29.15 -11.28 16.80
N PHE A 556 -29.24 -12.58 16.48
CA PHE A 556 -29.08 -13.08 15.11
C PHE A 556 -30.16 -12.54 14.16
N THR A 557 -31.35 -12.21 14.67
CA THR A 557 -32.49 -11.73 13.87
C THR A 557 -32.19 -10.40 13.17
N GLN A 558 -31.37 -9.54 13.77
CA GLN A 558 -30.95 -8.26 13.21
C GLN A 558 -29.86 -8.41 12.13
N ALA A 559 -29.09 -9.50 12.16
CA ALA A 559 -27.98 -9.75 11.24
C ALA A 559 -28.37 -10.59 10.01
N LYS A 560 -29.39 -11.45 10.13
CA LYS A 560 -29.71 -12.50 9.15
C LYS A 560 -29.94 -11.99 7.72
N ASP A 561 -30.58 -10.84 7.53
CA ASP A 561 -30.91 -10.31 6.21
C ASP A 561 -29.65 -9.86 5.44
N SER A 562 -28.73 -9.20 6.15
CA SER A 562 -27.44 -8.77 5.59
C SER A 562 -26.57 -9.98 5.19
N LEU A 563 -26.59 -11.04 6.00
CA LEU A 563 -25.90 -12.30 5.71
C LEU A 563 -26.54 -13.00 4.51
N LEU A 564 -27.87 -13.02 4.42
CA LEU A 564 -28.59 -13.59 3.27
C LEU A 564 -28.25 -12.84 1.98
N GLN A 565 -28.18 -11.51 2.01
CA GLN A 565 -27.75 -10.70 0.86
C GLN A 565 -26.31 -11.04 0.45
N ASN A 566 -25.39 -11.16 1.42
CA ASN A 566 -24.00 -11.53 1.15
C ASN A 566 -23.87 -12.96 0.57
N LEU A 567 -24.66 -13.91 1.06
CA LEU A 567 -24.73 -15.25 0.47
C LEU A 567 -25.35 -15.22 -0.93
N SER A 568 -26.38 -14.41 -1.14
CA SER A 568 -27.18 -14.41 -2.37
C SER A 568 -26.44 -13.88 -3.60
N ILE A 569 -25.40 -13.06 -3.41
CA ILE A 569 -24.51 -12.61 -4.51
C ILE A 569 -23.48 -13.68 -4.90
N ARG A 570 -23.28 -14.71 -4.07
CA ARG A 570 -22.26 -15.75 -4.26
C ARG A 570 -22.82 -17.00 -4.96
N PRO A 571 -21.96 -17.79 -5.61
CA PRO A 571 -22.29 -19.12 -6.14
C PRO A 571 -22.81 -20.05 -5.05
N VAL A 572 -23.60 -21.05 -5.44
CA VAL A 572 -24.21 -21.97 -4.47
C VAL A 572 -23.15 -22.82 -3.78
N ALA A 573 -22.10 -23.22 -4.49
CA ALA A 573 -20.95 -23.90 -3.89
C ALA A 573 -20.27 -23.08 -2.79
N ASP A 574 -20.00 -21.79 -3.05
CA ASP A 574 -19.39 -20.89 -2.09
C ASP A 574 -20.30 -20.64 -0.88
N ARG A 575 -21.62 -20.51 -1.11
CA ARG A 575 -22.60 -20.39 -0.01
C ARG A 575 -22.48 -21.55 0.96
N MET A 576 -22.38 -22.78 0.46
CA MET A 576 -22.23 -23.96 1.30
C MET A 576 -20.95 -23.90 2.13
N GLN A 577 -19.81 -23.52 1.54
CA GLN A 577 -18.55 -23.38 2.28
C GLN A 577 -18.65 -22.34 3.41
N LEU A 578 -19.32 -21.22 3.14
CA LEU A 578 -19.56 -20.17 4.14
C LEU A 578 -20.53 -20.60 5.23
N LEU A 579 -21.56 -21.37 4.88
CA LEU A 579 -22.47 -21.98 5.85
C LEU A 579 -21.76 -22.99 6.76
N THR A 580 -20.84 -23.79 6.23
CA THR A 580 -20.01 -24.68 7.06
C THR A 580 -19.14 -23.90 8.06
N ALA A 581 -18.69 -22.70 7.71
CA ALA A 581 -17.96 -21.83 8.64
C ALA A 581 -18.89 -21.25 9.74
N LEU A 582 -20.15 -20.94 9.41
CA LEU A 582 -21.17 -20.49 10.36
C LEU A 582 -21.63 -21.62 11.29
N SER A 583 -21.80 -22.82 10.75
CA SER A 583 -22.36 -23.99 11.42
C SER A 583 -21.75 -25.26 10.83
N PRO A 584 -20.70 -25.83 11.48
CA PRO A 584 -20.07 -27.06 11.02
C PRO A 584 -21.07 -28.22 10.90
N LEU A 585 -20.87 -29.08 9.90
CA LEU A 585 -21.81 -30.15 9.57
C LEU A 585 -21.87 -31.25 10.65
N ASP A 586 -20.78 -31.44 11.41
CA ASP A 586 -20.55 -32.59 12.29
C ASP A 586 -20.84 -32.33 13.79
N GLY A 587 -21.55 -31.26 14.16
CA GLY A 587 -21.74 -30.84 15.55
C GLY A 587 -23.19 -30.62 15.99
N ASP A 588 -23.53 -31.12 17.19
CA ASP A 588 -24.80 -30.96 17.93
C ASP A 588 -25.03 -29.52 18.46
N THR A 589 -24.29 -28.54 17.94
CA THR A 589 -24.20 -27.15 18.42
C THR A 589 -24.88 -26.15 17.47
N ARG A 590 -25.92 -26.57 16.72
CA ARG A 590 -26.67 -25.65 15.85
C ARG A 590 -27.68 -24.87 16.68
N SER A 591 -27.53 -23.55 16.79
CA SER A 591 -28.59 -22.68 17.32
C SER A 591 -29.88 -22.91 16.51
N PRO A 592 -31.03 -23.19 17.15
CA PRO A 592 -32.31 -23.42 16.45
C PRO A 592 -32.65 -22.30 15.46
N GLN A 593 -32.37 -21.05 15.84
CA GLN A 593 -32.63 -19.88 15.00
C GLN A 593 -31.81 -19.87 13.70
N ILE A 594 -30.53 -20.27 13.75
CA ILE A 594 -29.67 -20.35 12.57
C ILE A 594 -30.14 -21.50 11.68
N ARG A 595 -30.51 -22.64 12.28
CA ARG A 595 -31.03 -23.80 11.54
C ARG A 595 -32.30 -23.44 10.76
N ASP A 596 -33.25 -22.78 11.41
CA ASP A 596 -34.52 -22.38 10.79
C ASP A 596 -34.31 -21.34 9.68
N TRP A 597 -33.40 -20.38 9.89
CA TRP A 597 -33.04 -19.41 8.86
C TRP A 597 -32.41 -20.06 7.62
N VAL A 598 -31.47 -21.00 7.80
CA VAL A 598 -30.87 -21.70 6.66
C VAL A 598 -31.92 -22.53 5.92
N ALA A 599 -32.76 -23.27 6.64
CA ALA A 599 -33.79 -24.10 6.06
C ALA A 599 -34.83 -23.29 5.27
N ASN A 600 -35.30 -22.17 5.83
CA ASN A 600 -36.45 -21.42 5.28
C ASN A 600 -36.07 -20.27 4.33
N GLU A 601 -34.87 -19.72 4.42
CA GLU A 601 -34.47 -18.55 3.63
C GLU A 601 -33.28 -18.84 2.70
N VAL A 602 -32.21 -19.44 3.22
CA VAL A 602 -30.96 -19.65 2.46
C VAL A 602 -31.11 -20.75 1.41
N VAL A 603 -31.68 -21.91 1.78
CA VAL A 603 -31.89 -23.04 0.86
C VAL A 603 -32.83 -22.65 -0.30
N PRO A 604 -34.00 -22.02 -0.07
CA PRO A 604 -34.83 -21.47 -1.16
C PRO A 604 -34.12 -20.44 -2.04
N SER A 605 -33.32 -19.53 -1.46
CA SER A 605 -32.51 -18.59 -2.23
C SER A 605 -31.49 -19.30 -3.13
N ALA A 606 -30.83 -20.34 -2.63
CA ALA A 606 -29.88 -21.15 -3.40
C ALA A 606 -30.57 -21.90 -4.55
N MET A 607 -31.74 -22.50 -4.31
CA MET A 607 -32.54 -23.12 -5.38
C MET A 607 -32.97 -22.12 -6.46
N LYS A 608 -33.38 -20.91 -6.06
CA LYS A 608 -33.71 -19.83 -7.01
C LYS A 608 -32.48 -19.42 -7.84
N ALA A 609 -31.30 -19.35 -7.22
CA ALA A 609 -30.05 -19.06 -7.92
C ALA A 609 -29.73 -20.15 -8.97
N CYS A 610 -29.99 -21.43 -8.67
CA CYS A 610 -29.84 -22.51 -9.64
C CYS A 610 -30.75 -22.36 -10.88
N LEU A 611 -31.97 -21.83 -10.70
CA LEU A 611 -32.92 -21.59 -11.78
C LEU A 611 -32.60 -20.36 -12.64
N GLY A 612 -31.85 -19.39 -12.12
CA GLY A 612 -31.56 -18.11 -12.81
C GLY A 612 -30.13 -17.95 -13.33
N GLY A 613 -29.13 -18.62 -12.75
CA GLY A 613 -27.71 -18.40 -13.03
C GLY A 613 -27.00 -19.48 -13.86
N ASN A 614 -25.76 -19.17 -14.28
CA ASN A 614 -24.81 -20.14 -14.83
C ASN A 614 -24.24 -21.00 -13.68
N VAL A 615 -24.81 -22.20 -13.51
CA VAL A 615 -24.43 -23.17 -12.48
C VAL A 615 -23.41 -24.19 -12.98
N ILE A 616 -22.52 -24.62 -12.10
CA ILE A 616 -21.47 -25.60 -12.38
C ILE A 616 -21.66 -26.90 -11.57
N ALA A 617 -20.82 -27.91 -11.82
CA ALA A 617 -20.85 -29.18 -11.10
C ALA A 617 -20.74 -29.03 -9.57
N ALA A 618 -19.95 -28.07 -9.09
CA ALA A 618 -19.82 -27.78 -7.66
C ALA A 618 -21.14 -27.29 -7.05
N ASP A 619 -21.90 -26.44 -7.77
CA ASP A 619 -23.21 -25.96 -7.32
C ASP A 619 -24.23 -27.10 -7.21
N GLY A 620 -24.16 -28.08 -8.12
CA GLY A 620 -25.01 -29.27 -8.12
C GLY A 620 -24.80 -30.15 -6.88
N ARG A 621 -23.54 -30.43 -6.52
CA ARG A 621 -23.23 -31.15 -5.27
C ARG A 621 -23.63 -30.35 -4.04
N ALA A 622 -23.39 -29.04 -4.06
CA ALA A 622 -23.64 -28.17 -2.93
C ALA A 622 -25.13 -28.06 -2.61
N ILE A 623 -26.00 -27.86 -3.61
CA ILE A 623 -27.43 -27.71 -3.37
C ILE A 623 -28.06 -28.99 -2.81
N VAL A 624 -27.64 -30.17 -3.29
CA VAL A 624 -28.13 -31.46 -2.80
C VAL A 624 -27.68 -31.70 -1.37
N THR A 625 -26.42 -31.37 -1.05
CA THR A 625 -25.91 -31.47 0.31
C THR A 625 -26.64 -30.50 1.24
N MET A 626 -26.86 -29.25 0.83
CA MET A 626 -27.64 -28.28 1.60
C MET A 626 -29.07 -28.74 1.85
N VAL A 627 -29.78 -29.28 0.85
CA VAL A 627 -31.16 -29.76 1.07
C VAL A 627 -31.17 -30.94 2.04
N ARG A 628 -30.22 -31.88 1.92
CA ARG A 628 -30.09 -33.03 2.84
C ARG A 628 -29.88 -32.60 4.29
N GLU A 629 -29.08 -31.56 4.53
CA GLU A 629 -28.73 -31.13 5.90
C GLU A 629 -29.89 -30.48 6.65
N TYR A 630 -30.87 -29.93 5.94
CA TYR A 630 -31.91 -29.08 6.53
C TYR A 630 -33.34 -29.54 6.24
N HIS A 631 -33.55 -30.44 5.27
CA HIS A 631 -34.86 -30.89 4.82
C HIS A 631 -34.90 -32.41 4.58
N ASP A 632 -36.11 -32.95 4.48
CA ASP A 632 -36.37 -34.38 4.26
C ASP A 632 -36.52 -34.75 2.77
N LEU A 633 -36.78 -36.04 2.52
CA LEU A 633 -36.95 -36.59 1.18
C LEU A 633 -38.19 -36.04 0.46
N ASP A 634 -39.26 -35.72 1.20
CA ASP A 634 -40.48 -35.14 0.63
C ASP A 634 -40.22 -33.73 0.07
N TYR A 635 -39.42 -32.94 0.78
CA TYR A 635 -38.96 -31.65 0.30
C TYR A 635 -38.08 -31.79 -0.95
N VAL A 636 -37.17 -32.77 -0.98
CA VAL A 636 -36.35 -33.04 -2.17
C VAL A 636 -37.24 -33.32 -3.38
N LYS A 637 -38.21 -34.22 -3.22
CA LYS A 637 -39.17 -34.58 -4.28
C LYS A 637 -39.99 -33.39 -4.76
N ALA A 638 -40.53 -32.59 -3.83
CA ALA A 638 -41.42 -31.48 -4.16
C ALA A 638 -40.71 -30.24 -4.69
N ARG A 639 -39.44 -29.99 -4.30
CA ARG A 639 -38.75 -28.70 -4.54
C ARG A 639 -37.44 -28.82 -5.29
N LEU A 640 -36.59 -29.80 -4.96
CA LEU A 640 -35.26 -29.93 -5.56
C LEU A 640 -35.31 -30.62 -6.94
N ILE A 641 -36.08 -31.70 -7.07
CA ILE A 641 -36.21 -32.44 -8.34
C ILE A 641 -36.68 -31.54 -9.50
N PRO A 642 -37.73 -30.69 -9.34
CA PRO A 642 -38.14 -29.76 -10.41
C PRO A 642 -37.06 -28.74 -10.81
N VAL A 643 -36.14 -28.40 -9.91
CA VAL A 643 -35.02 -27.51 -10.21
C VAL A 643 -33.99 -28.20 -11.10
N ILE A 644 -33.67 -29.46 -10.80
CA ILE A 644 -32.76 -30.28 -11.60
C ILE A 644 -33.36 -30.55 -12.99
N GLU A 645 -34.65 -30.89 -13.06
CA GLU A 645 -35.39 -31.11 -14.31
C GLU A 645 -35.31 -29.92 -15.27
N LYS A 646 -35.52 -28.70 -14.76
CA LYS A 646 -35.44 -27.48 -15.57
C LYS A 646 -34.02 -27.14 -16.05
N ARG A 647 -33.00 -27.79 -15.49
CA ARG A 647 -31.57 -27.53 -15.75
C ARG A 647 -30.82 -28.75 -16.29
N VAL A 648 -31.50 -29.76 -16.82
CA VAL A 648 -30.88 -30.98 -17.39
C VAL A 648 -29.91 -30.70 -18.54
N SER A 649 -30.11 -29.60 -19.29
CA SER A 649 -29.19 -29.16 -20.35
C SER A 649 -27.84 -28.68 -19.83
N LEU A 650 -27.77 -28.28 -18.55
CA LEU A 650 -26.51 -27.95 -17.87
C LEU A 650 -25.92 -29.23 -17.30
N THR A 651 -25.43 -30.10 -18.19
CA THR A 651 -24.93 -31.45 -17.87
C THR A 651 -24.01 -31.51 -16.64
N PRO A 652 -22.97 -30.66 -16.47
CA PRO A 652 -22.11 -30.75 -15.29
C PRO A 652 -22.87 -30.55 -13.98
N PHE A 653 -23.80 -29.60 -13.94
CA PHE A 653 -24.59 -29.30 -12.74
C PHE A 653 -25.56 -30.44 -12.43
N ALA A 654 -26.36 -30.84 -13.41
CA ALA A 654 -27.41 -31.84 -13.22
C ALA A 654 -26.82 -33.21 -12.88
N LEU A 655 -25.74 -33.62 -13.56
CA LEU A 655 -25.06 -34.88 -13.28
C LEU A 655 -24.46 -34.91 -11.87
N ALA A 656 -23.76 -33.85 -11.47
CA ALA A 656 -23.16 -33.77 -10.14
C ALA A 656 -24.20 -33.70 -9.01
N ALA A 657 -25.36 -33.09 -9.26
CA ALA A 657 -26.47 -33.10 -8.32
C ALA A 657 -27.04 -34.53 -8.15
N LEU A 658 -27.36 -35.21 -9.26
CA LEU A 658 -27.93 -36.55 -9.22
C LEU A 658 -26.98 -37.56 -8.57
N LEU A 659 -25.70 -37.52 -8.92
CA LEU A 659 -24.67 -38.41 -8.33
C LEU A 659 -24.52 -38.19 -6.82
N ARG A 660 -24.58 -36.95 -6.34
CA ARG A 660 -24.55 -36.67 -4.90
C ARG A 660 -25.81 -37.17 -4.20
N PHE A 661 -26.98 -37.02 -4.82
CA PHE A 661 -28.23 -37.49 -4.24
C PHE A 661 -28.25 -39.02 -4.11
N THR A 662 -27.75 -39.73 -5.12
CA THR A 662 -27.62 -41.19 -5.07
C THR A 662 -26.55 -41.66 -4.09
N SER A 663 -25.47 -40.89 -3.87
CA SER A 663 -24.48 -41.24 -2.85
C SER A 663 -25.10 -41.24 -1.45
N PHE A 664 -26.00 -40.29 -1.15
CA PHE A 664 -26.73 -40.28 0.12
C PHE A 664 -27.67 -41.47 0.28
N ALA A 665 -28.27 -41.96 -0.81
CA ALA A 665 -29.02 -43.20 -0.77
C ALA A 665 -28.10 -44.40 -0.43
N ALA A 666 -26.90 -44.46 -1.02
CA ALA A 666 -25.89 -45.49 -0.72
C ALA A 666 -25.35 -45.42 0.72
N GLU A 667 -25.26 -44.23 1.30
CA GLU A 667 -24.92 -43.99 2.71
C GLU A 667 -26.07 -44.35 3.68
N GLY A 668 -27.23 -44.79 3.17
CA GLY A 668 -28.40 -45.18 3.97
C GLY A 668 -29.21 -44.01 4.53
N ILE A 669 -28.97 -42.79 4.04
CA ILE A 669 -29.61 -41.56 4.52
C ILE A 669 -31.00 -41.37 3.88
N PHE A 670 -31.14 -41.75 2.60
CA PHE A 670 -32.43 -41.79 1.90
C PHE A 670 -32.82 -43.23 1.59
N GLU A 671 -34.13 -43.50 1.55
CA GLU A 671 -34.63 -44.81 1.13
C GLU A 671 -34.19 -45.10 -0.31
N MET A 672 -33.40 -46.17 -0.46
CA MET A 672 -32.79 -46.53 -1.74
C MET A 672 -33.83 -46.73 -2.87
N PRO A 673 -34.95 -47.46 -2.69
CA PRO A 673 -35.90 -47.69 -3.78
C PRO A 673 -36.50 -46.38 -4.32
N VAL A 674 -36.92 -45.49 -3.42
CA VAL A 674 -37.52 -44.19 -3.77
C VAL A 674 -36.49 -43.28 -4.44
N SER A 675 -35.25 -43.29 -3.95
CA SER A 675 -34.16 -42.47 -4.51
C SER A 675 -33.80 -42.89 -5.94
N LEU A 676 -33.80 -44.20 -6.22
CA LEU A 676 -33.52 -44.75 -7.55
C LEU A 676 -34.66 -44.49 -8.54
N GLU A 677 -35.92 -44.60 -8.10
CA GLU A 677 -37.10 -44.26 -8.91
C GLU A 677 -37.08 -42.80 -9.38
N LEU A 678 -36.60 -41.88 -8.54
CA LEU A 678 -36.45 -40.46 -8.90
C LEU A 678 -35.22 -40.20 -9.79
N CYS A 679 -34.10 -40.87 -9.55
CA CYS A 679 -32.84 -40.59 -10.25
C CYS A 679 -32.76 -41.12 -11.66
N LYS A 680 -33.20 -42.36 -11.89
CA LYS A 680 -33.10 -43.01 -13.20
C LYS A 680 -33.70 -42.18 -14.35
N PRO A 681 -34.95 -41.65 -14.27
CA PRO A 681 -35.53 -40.88 -15.36
C PRO A 681 -34.84 -39.52 -15.57
N LEU A 682 -34.35 -38.89 -14.50
CA LEU A 682 -33.61 -37.63 -14.59
C LEU A 682 -32.25 -37.82 -15.23
N LEU A 683 -31.52 -38.87 -14.85
CA LEU A 683 -30.23 -39.18 -15.43
C LEU A 683 -30.36 -39.47 -16.93
N LYS A 684 -31.40 -40.22 -17.32
CA LYS A 684 -31.75 -40.42 -18.73
C LYS A 684 -32.03 -39.11 -19.46
N SER A 685 -32.74 -38.18 -18.83
CA SER A 685 -33.02 -36.85 -19.38
C SER A 685 -31.75 -36.01 -19.54
N VAL A 686 -30.82 -36.08 -18.57
CA VAL A 686 -29.50 -35.43 -18.64
C VAL A 686 -28.66 -35.99 -19.79
N VAL A 687 -28.59 -37.32 -19.92
CA VAL A 687 -27.87 -37.98 -21.03
C VAL A 687 -28.47 -37.60 -22.39
N ASN A 688 -29.80 -37.52 -22.49
CA ASN A 688 -30.45 -37.10 -23.73
C ASN A 688 -30.16 -35.64 -24.09
N ALA A 689 -30.11 -34.74 -23.10
CA ALA A 689 -29.79 -33.34 -23.28
C ALA A 689 -28.28 -33.06 -23.43
N MET A 690 -27.42 -34.03 -23.11
CA MET A 690 -25.96 -33.90 -23.22
C MET A 690 -25.50 -33.69 -24.66
N ASP A 691 -24.66 -32.67 -24.85
CA ASP A 691 -23.93 -32.37 -26.07
C ASP A 691 -22.42 -32.51 -25.81
N VAL A 692 -21.86 -33.62 -26.28
CA VAL A 692 -20.47 -34.05 -26.10
C VAL A 692 -19.50 -33.04 -26.72
N THR A 693 -19.92 -32.33 -27.77
CA THR A 693 -19.09 -31.35 -28.50
C THR A 693 -18.88 -30.06 -27.73
N THR A 694 -19.75 -29.76 -26.76
CA THR A 694 -19.70 -28.54 -25.92
C THR A 694 -19.02 -28.74 -24.57
N ILE A 695 -18.76 -30.00 -24.19
CA ILE A 695 -18.08 -30.33 -22.93
C ILE A 695 -16.64 -29.81 -22.98
N ARG A 696 -16.20 -29.15 -21.91
CA ARG A 696 -14.84 -28.63 -21.75
C ARG A 696 -14.22 -29.11 -20.45
N THR A 697 -12.90 -29.05 -20.36
CA THR A 697 -12.15 -29.19 -19.10
C THR A 697 -11.40 -27.92 -18.75
N LYS A 698 -11.12 -27.73 -17.46
CA LYS A 698 -10.41 -26.54 -16.95
C LYS A 698 -9.03 -26.35 -17.61
N ASP A 699 -8.36 -27.45 -17.97
CA ASP A 699 -7.02 -27.44 -18.56
C ASP A 699 -7.04 -27.42 -20.10
N GLY A 700 -8.17 -27.82 -20.73
CA GLY A 700 -8.34 -27.87 -22.19
C GLY A 700 -8.48 -26.53 -22.89
N THR A 701 -8.76 -25.45 -22.15
CA THR A 701 -8.93 -24.09 -22.68
C THR A 701 -7.69 -23.20 -22.51
N ALA A 702 -6.62 -23.70 -21.87
CA ALA A 702 -5.39 -22.95 -21.62
C ALA A 702 -4.43 -22.85 -22.83
N VAL A 703 -4.74 -23.50 -23.96
CA VAL A 703 -3.84 -23.59 -25.12
C VAL A 703 -4.46 -22.98 -26.38
N THR A 704 -4.42 -21.65 -26.48
CA THR A 704 -4.36 -20.93 -27.75
C THR A 704 -3.49 -19.67 -27.64
N PRO A 705 -2.15 -19.77 -27.73
CA PRO A 705 -1.36 -18.65 -28.21
C PRO A 705 -1.44 -18.65 -29.74
N THR A 706 -2.54 -18.16 -30.30
CA THR A 706 -2.53 -17.77 -31.71
C THR A 706 -1.59 -16.59 -31.82
N THR A 707 -0.44 -16.77 -32.48
CA THR A 707 0.46 -15.69 -32.88
C THR A 707 -0.31 -14.68 -33.73
N MET A 708 -0.94 -13.70 -33.08
CA MET A 708 -1.30 -12.44 -33.70
C MET A 708 0.00 -11.71 -33.98
N LYS A 709 0.28 -11.48 -35.26
CA LYS A 709 1.31 -10.52 -35.68
C LYS A 709 1.03 -9.20 -34.97
N ALA A 710 2.06 -8.62 -34.37
CA ALA A 710 2.01 -7.31 -33.74
C ALA A 710 1.49 -6.26 -34.74
N GLN A 711 0.20 -5.96 -34.67
CA GLN A 711 -0.35 -4.71 -35.13
C GLN A 711 0.00 -3.66 -34.06
N ARG A 712 0.43 -2.48 -34.54
CA ARG A 712 0.89 -1.34 -33.76
C ARG A 712 0.03 -1.10 -32.52
N TYR A 713 0.69 -1.05 -31.37
CA TYR A 713 0.12 -0.58 -30.12
C TYR A 713 -0.29 0.89 -30.26
N ASP A 714 -1.58 1.14 -30.09
CA ASP A 714 -2.16 2.45 -29.82
C ASP A 714 -2.24 2.60 -28.29
N TYR A 715 -1.67 3.68 -27.76
CA TYR A 715 -1.31 3.84 -26.35
C TYR A 715 -2.51 4.14 -25.42
N TYR A 716 -3.75 4.15 -25.94
CA TYR A 716 -4.97 4.48 -25.19
C TYR A 716 -5.91 3.32 -24.85
N GLN A 717 -5.52 2.05 -25.00
CA GLN A 717 -6.41 0.89 -24.74
C GLN A 717 -5.94 -0.15 -23.71
N VAL A 718 -4.92 0.15 -22.90
CA VAL A 718 -4.30 -0.87 -22.00
C VAL A 718 -4.66 -0.73 -20.51
N GLN A 719 -5.48 0.25 -20.10
CA GLN A 719 -5.85 0.41 -18.67
C GLN A 719 -7.28 -0.02 -18.29
N ALA A 720 -8.03 -0.65 -19.20
CA ALA A 720 -9.41 -1.10 -18.94
C ALA A 720 -9.57 -2.62 -18.66
N TYR A 721 -8.50 -3.42 -18.66
CA TYR A 721 -8.60 -4.89 -18.53
C TYR A 721 -8.00 -5.50 -17.27
N ALA A 722 -7.65 -4.68 -16.26
CA ALA A 722 -6.93 -5.17 -15.08
C ALA A 722 -7.71 -5.09 -13.75
N ARG A 723 -8.99 -4.69 -13.72
CA ARG A 723 -9.72 -4.60 -12.43
C ARG A 723 -11.15 -5.14 -12.37
N ASP A 724 -11.79 -5.41 -13.50
CA ASP A 724 -12.97 -6.28 -13.56
C ASP A 724 -12.77 -7.18 -14.75
N GLY A 725 -12.51 -8.47 -14.50
CA GLY A 725 -12.56 -9.44 -15.59
C GLY A 725 -13.97 -9.38 -16.18
N PRO A 726 -14.16 -9.35 -17.52
CA PRO A 726 -15.47 -9.64 -18.09
C PRO A 726 -15.95 -10.94 -17.44
N PRO A 727 -17.27 -11.12 -17.14
CA PRO A 727 -17.74 -12.28 -16.41
C PRO A 727 -17.11 -13.49 -17.08
N GLN A 728 -16.14 -14.11 -16.39
CA GLN A 728 -15.41 -15.23 -16.96
C GLN A 728 -16.52 -16.15 -17.40
N ASN A 729 -16.63 -16.37 -18.71
CA ASN A 729 -17.55 -17.33 -19.30
C ASN A 729 -17.44 -18.55 -18.38
N ARG A 730 -18.46 -18.77 -17.53
CA ARG A 730 -18.36 -19.74 -16.43
C ARG A 730 -18.47 -21.07 -17.12
N GLN A 731 -17.33 -21.52 -17.65
CA GLN A 731 -17.25 -22.62 -18.59
C GLN A 731 -17.76 -23.84 -17.84
N LEU A 732 -18.77 -24.49 -18.43
CA LEU A 732 -19.44 -25.67 -17.92
C LEU A 732 -18.48 -26.85 -18.02
N PHE A 733 -17.51 -26.89 -17.10
CA PHE A 733 -16.47 -27.92 -17.11
C PHE A 733 -16.99 -29.22 -16.50
N ILE A 734 -16.64 -30.34 -17.15
CA ILE A 734 -16.89 -31.69 -16.64
C ILE A 734 -15.54 -32.35 -16.33
N SER A 735 -15.42 -32.99 -15.17
CA SER A 735 -14.25 -33.81 -14.87
C SER A 735 -14.42 -35.22 -15.45
N PRO A 736 -13.33 -35.87 -15.87
CA PRO A 736 -13.35 -37.27 -16.31
C PRO A 736 -14.01 -38.21 -15.28
N GLY A 737 -13.71 -38.01 -14.00
CA GLY A 737 -14.31 -38.77 -12.90
C GLY A 737 -15.83 -38.63 -12.80
N LEU A 738 -16.40 -37.45 -13.08
CA LEU A 738 -17.85 -37.25 -13.01
C LEU A 738 -18.60 -38.10 -14.07
N LEU A 739 -18.01 -38.25 -15.26
CA LEU A 739 -18.57 -39.14 -16.30
C LEU A 739 -18.41 -40.60 -15.90
N ALA A 740 -17.25 -41.00 -15.37
CA ALA A 740 -17.00 -42.37 -14.92
C ALA A 740 -17.93 -42.77 -13.76
N GLU A 741 -18.19 -41.89 -12.80
CA GLU A 741 -19.16 -42.09 -11.71
C GLU A 741 -20.58 -42.35 -12.24
N CYS A 742 -20.98 -41.68 -13.33
CA CYS A 742 -22.26 -41.97 -13.99
C CYS A 742 -22.35 -43.41 -14.49
N PHE A 743 -21.27 -43.92 -15.10
CA PHE A 743 -21.20 -45.32 -15.54
C PHE A 743 -21.17 -46.27 -14.34
N ALA A 744 -20.37 -45.96 -13.31
CA ALA A 744 -20.30 -46.75 -12.07
C ALA A 744 -21.69 -46.95 -11.48
N LEU A 745 -22.47 -45.86 -11.40
CA LEU A 745 -23.79 -45.89 -10.82
C LEU A 745 -24.78 -46.70 -11.66
N SER A 746 -24.74 -46.54 -12.98
CA SER A 746 -25.58 -47.33 -13.87
C SER A 746 -25.27 -48.84 -13.81
N ILE A 747 -24.01 -49.22 -13.58
CA ILE A 747 -23.59 -50.60 -13.41
C ILE A 747 -24.07 -51.13 -12.05
N GLN A 748 -23.86 -50.36 -10.98
CA GLN A 748 -24.23 -50.77 -9.62
C GLN A 748 -25.73 -51.07 -9.46
N PHE A 749 -26.58 -50.38 -10.23
CA PHE A 749 -28.04 -50.51 -10.16
C PHE A 749 -28.68 -51.19 -11.37
N ASP A 750 -27.90 -51.89 -12.20
CA ASP A 750 -28.37 -52.62 -13.40
C ASP A 750 -29.24 -51.77 -14.35
N TRP A 751 -28.82 -50.52 -14.59
CA TRP A 751 -29.48 -49.61 -15.52
C TRP A 751 -28.91 -49.74 -16.93
N ASP A 752 -29.04 -50.92 -17.52
CA ASP A 752 -28.43 -51.30 -18.80
C ASP A 752 -28.71 -50.32 -19.96
N ASP A 753 -29.84 -49.61 -19.93
CA ASP A 753 -30.19 -48.63 -20.96
C ASP A 753 -29.35 -47.36 -20.93
N LEU A 754 -28.80 -46.97 -19.77
CA LEU A 754 -28.01 -45.74 -19.62
C LEU A 754 -26.60 -45.82 -20.23
N PRO A 755 -25.79 -46.86 -19.97
CA PRO A 755 -24.51 -47.06 -20.65
C PRO A 755 -24.64 -47.09 -22.17
N MET A 756 -25.69 -47.72 -22.69
CA MET A 756 -25.96 -47.76 -24.14
C MET A 756 -26.25 -46.37 -24.70
N LEU A 757 -27.09 -45.58 -24.02
CA LEU A 757 -27.40 -44.20 -24.43
C LEU A 757 -26.18 -43.28 -24.40
N LEU A 758 -25.37 -43.38 -23.34
CA LEU A 758 -24.11 -42.64 -23.21
C LEU A 758 -23.11 -43.03 -24.29
N SER A 759 -22.97 -44.34 -24.56
CA SER A 759 -22.11 -44.85 -25.63
C SER A 759 -22.51 -44.26 -26.97
N PHE A 760 -23.80 -44.35 -27.33
CA PHE A 760 -24.33 -43.80 -28.57
C PHE A 760 -24.06 -42.28 -28.70
N LYS A 761 -24.25 -41.51 -27.63
CA LYS A 761 -23.98 -40.07 -27.61
C LYS A 761 -22.50 -39.75 -27.84
N ILE A 762 -21.59 -40.45 -27.17
CA ILE A 762 -20.15 -40.23 -27.30
C ILE A 762 -19.69 -40.61 -28.72
N VAL A 763 -20.05 -41.82 -29.18
CA VAL A 763 -19.61 -42.33 -30.48
C VAL A 763 -20.15 -41.48 -31.63
N SER A 764 -21.42 -41.05 -31.59
CA SER A 764 -22.02 -40.23 -32.66
C SER A 764 -21.45 -38.81 -32.78
N GLN A 765 -20.78 -38.31 -31.73
CA GLN A 765 -20.28 -36.92 -31.67
C GLN A 765 -18.74 -36.86 -31.57
N VAL A 766 -18.05 -38.00 -31.56
CA VAL A 766 -16.61 -38.09 -31.34
C VAL A 766 -15.80 -37.28 -32.36
N ASP A 767 -16.28 -37.21 -33.60
CA ASP A 767 -15.66 -36.47 -34.70
C ASP A 767 -15.80 -34.95 -34.60
N ALA A 768 -16.69 -34.47 -33.72
CA ALA A 768 -16.91 -33.06 -33.46
C ALA A 768 -16.29 -32.59 -32.13
N ILE A 769 -15.66 -33.49 -31.36
CA ILE A 769 -14.95 -33.13 -30.12
C ILE A 769 -13.77 -32.20 -30.44
N PRO A 770 -13.54 -31.12 -29.65
CA PRO A 770 -12.37 -30.26 -29.80
C PRO A 770 -11.05 -31.00 -29.57
N LEU A 771 -10.02 -30.70 -30.39
CA LEU A 771 -8.74 -31.41 -30.36
C LEU A 771 -7.99 -31.32 -29.02
N THR A 772 -8.19 -30.24 -28.25
CA THR A 772 -7.58 -30.04 -26.94
C THR A 772 -8.19 -30.98 -25.89
N GLU A 773 -9.49 -31.25 -25.98
CA GLU A 773 -10.23 -32.02 -24.96
C GLU A 773 -9.90 -33.52 -24.98
N PHE A 774 -9.35 -34.06 -26.07
CA PHE A 774 -8.93 -35.46 -26.09
C PHE A 774 -7.96 -35.78 -24.94
N ARG A 775 -6.93 -34.95 -24.76
CA ARG A 775 -5.90 -35.18 -23.74
C ARG A 775 -6.36 -34.83 -22.33
N HIS A 776 -7.17 -33.78 -22.19
CA HIS A 776 -7.55 -33.25 -20.89
C HIS A 776 -8.83 -33.90 -20.31
N LEU A 777 -9.72 -34.41 -21.16
CA LEU A 777 -10.96 -35.06 -20.75
C LEU A 777 -10.99 -36.55 -21.09
N TRP A 778 -10.89 -36.87 -22.38
CA TRP A 778 -11.29 -38.18 -22.88
C TRP A 778 -10.29 -39.30 -22.63
N ILE A 779 -8.98 -39.02 -22.72
CA ILE A 779 -7.93 -39.98 -22.36
C ILE A 779 -7.96 -40.30 -20.86
N PRO A 780 -7.99 -39.30 -19.94
CA PRO A 780 -8.22 -39.57 -18.53
C PRO A 780 -9.54 -40.30 -18.26
N PHE A 781 -10.61 -39.98 -18.98
CA PHE A 781 -11.91 -40.65 -18.83
C PHE A 781 -11.83 -42.15 -19.14
N ILE A 782 -11.12 -42.57 -20.19
CA ILE A 782 -10.95 -44.00 -20.48
C ILE A 782 -10.22 -44.70 -19.32
N ARG A 783 -9.23 -44.06 -18.70
CA ARG A 783 -8.51 -44.62 -17.54
C ARG A 783 -9.43 -44.80 -16.34
N GLU A 784 -10.24 -43.77 -16.04
CA GLU A 784 -11.24 -43.83 -14.98
C GLU A 784 -12.31 -44.88 -15.29
N LEU A 785 -12.76 -45.00 -16.53
CA LEU A 785 -13.72 -46.01 -16.98
C LEU A 785 -13.16 -47.43 -16.75
N ILE A 786 -11.91 -47.71 -17.12
CA ILE A 786 -11.26 -49.00 -16.84
C ILE A 786 -11.26 -49.29 -15.34
N SER A 787 -10.87 -48.31 -14.52
CA SER A 787 -10.89 -48.42 -13.07
C SER A 787 -12.29 -48.75 -12.54
N THR A 788 -13.32 -48.04 -13.02
CA THR A 788 -14.72 -48.26 -12.67
C THR A 788 -15.22 -49.64 -13.07
N LEU A 789 -14.91 -50.13 -14.27
CA LEU A 789 -15.34 -51.45 -14.74
C LEU A 789 -14.71 -52.57 -13.89
N ASN A 790 -13.42 -52.45 -13.60
CA ASN A 790 -12.71 -53.40 -12.74
C ASN A 790 -13.28 -53.39 -11.31
N ALA A 791 -13.54 -52.21 -10.74
CA ALA A 791 -14.12 -52.09 -9.39
C ALA A 791 -15.51 -52.72 -9.26
N ASN A 792 -16.28 -52.76 -10.36
CA ASN A 792 -17.61 -53.36 -10.40
C ASN A 792 -17.63 -54.77 -11.01
N ASN A 793 -16.47 -55.43 -11.19
CA ASN A 793 -16.34 -56.76 -11.81
C ASN A 793 -16.97 -56.89 -13.21
N VAL A 794 -17.05 -55.80 -13.97
CA VAL A 794 -17.52 -55.81 -15.35
C VAL A 794 -16.36 -56.11 -16.28
N SER A 795 -16.56 -57.07 -17.19
CA SER A 795 -15.53 -57.44 -18.16
C SER A 795 -15.18 -56.28 -19.09
N LEU A 796 -13.89 -55.96 -19.21
CA LEU A 796 -13.39 -54.97 -20.18
C LEU A 796 -13.68 -55.37 -21.64
N SER A 797 -13.99 -56.64 -21.88
CA SER A 797 -14.38 -57.15 -23.21
C SER A 797 -15.84 -56.90 -23.57
N THR A 798 -16.59 -56.16 -22.73
CA THR A 798 -18.01 -55.87 -23.00
C THR A 798 -18.15 -54.90 -24.19
N PRO A 799 -18.90 -55.25 -25.26
CA PRO A 799 -18.88 -54.53 -26.55
C PRO A 799 -19.06 -53.01 -26.45
N GLN A 800 -19.99 -52.55 -25.62
CA GLN A 800 -20.30 -51.12 -25.47
C GLN A 800 -19.12 -50.28 -24.96
N TYR A 801 -18.31 -50.81 -24.04
CA TYR A 801 -17.15 -50.10 -23.50
C TYR A 801 -15.95 -50.19 -24.45
N GLN A 802 -15.83 -51.31 -25.18
CA GLN A 802 -14.84 -51.44 -26.25
C GLN A 802 -15.09 -50.41 -27.37
N GLU A 803 -16.35 -50.21 -27.77
CA GLU A 803 -16.72 -49.21 -28.77
C GLU A 803 -16.38 -47.78 -28.34
N ILE A 804 -16.69 -47.40 -27.09
CA ILE A 804 -16.35 -46.08 -26.54
C ILE A 804 -14.84 -45.85 -26.60
N ALA A 805 -14.05 -46.79 -26.07
CA ALA A 805 -12.60 -46.65 -26.00
C ALA A 805 -11.97 -46.62 -27.39
N ARG A 806 -12.44 -47.47 -28.31
CA ARG A 806 -12.00 -47.49 -29.70
C ARG A 806 -12.30 -46.17 -30.40
N ALA A 807 -13.56 -45.71 -30.38
CA ALA A 807 -13.98 -44.51 -31.08
C ALA A 807 -13.19 -43.27 -30.61
N ILE A 808 -13.00 -43.11 -29.30
CA ILE A 808 -12.23 -42.00 -28.74
C ILE A 808 -10.75 -42.08 -29.13
N LEU A 809 -10.12 -43.26 -28.99
CA LEU A 809 -8.69 -43.40 -29.26
C LEU A 809 -8.36 -43.30 -30.74
N GLU A 810 -9.21 -43.84 -31.62
CA GLU A 810 -9.07 -43.66 -33.07
C GLU A 810 -9.24 -42.20 -33.46
N ALA A 811 -10.29 -41.53 -32.97
CA ALA A 811 -10.49 -40.10 -33.23
C ALA A 811 -9.34 -39.23 -32.70
N TYR A 812 -8.77 -39.58 -31.53
CA TYR A 812 -7.57 -38.91 -31.00
C TYR A 812 -6.38 -39.08 -31.95
N LEU A 813 -6.08 -40.31 -32.37
CA LEU A 813 -4.95 -40.58 -33.25
C LEU A 813 -5.13 -39.95 -34.64
N ASP A 814 -6.29 -40.10 -35.25
CA ASP A 814 -6.55 -39.62 -36.61
C ASP A 814 -6.69 -38.10 -36.69
N ARG A 815 -7.35 -37.46 -35.71
CA ARG A 815 -7.65 -36.02 -35.74
C ARG A 815 -6.62 -35.17 -35.01
N HIS A 816 -6.06 -35.63 -33.89
CA HIS A 816 -5.07 -34.87 -33.12
C HIS A 816 -3.64 -35.12 -33.62
N VAL A 817 -3.23 -36.38 -33.81
CA VAL A 817 -1.88 -36.68 -34.31
C VAL A 817 -1.81 -36.47 -35.82
N GLY A 818 -2.73 -37.09 -36.56
CA GLY A 818 -2.82 -37.03 -38.02
C GLY A 818 -1.68 -37.78 -38.73
N LYS A 819 -1.72 -37.80 -40.06
CA LYS A 819 -0.71 -38.49 -40.89
C LYS A 819 0.62 -37.71 -40.96
N GLU A 820 1.73 -38.43 -41.04
CA GLU A 820 3.07 -37.85 -41.18
C GLU A 820 3.18 -37.01 -42.47
N PRO A 821 3.69 -35.75 -42.39
CA PRO A 821 3.85 -34.90 -43.57
C PRO A 821 4.97 -35.41 -44.50
N SER A 822 4.72 -35.40 -45.82
CA SER A 822 5.65 -35.92 -46.84
C SER A 822 6.87 -34.99 -47.04
N GLY A 823 8.07 -35.57 -47.10
CA GLY A 823 9.36 -34.86 -46.99
C GLY A 823 9.93 -34.18 -48.25
N GLN A 824 9.14 -33.66 -49.19
CA GLN A 824 9.70 -32.87 -50.31
C GLN A 824 9.97 -31.42 -49.87
N VAL A 825 11.26 -31.04 -49.75
CA VAL A 825 11.67 -29.68 -49.35
C VAL A 825 11.74 -28.77 -50.58
N ASN A 826 10.86 -27.77 -50.64
CA ASN A 826 10.87 -26.71 -51.65
C ASN A 826 11.49 -25.43 -51.07
N TYR A 827 12.57 -24.93 -51.67
CA TYR A 827 13.28 -23.73 -51.21
C TYR A 827 12.88 -22.46 -51.98
N ARG A 828 11.85 -22.51 -52.83
CA ARG A 828 11.37 -21.32 -53.54
C ARG A 828 10.64 -20.38 -52.58
N GLN A 829 10.92 -19.09 -52.70
CA GLN A 829 10.33 -18.02 -51.91
C GLN A 829 9.65 -17.00 -52.83
N SER A 830 8.63 -16.33 -52.32
CA SER A 830 7.92 -15.28 -53.07
C SER A 830 8.88 -14.16 -53.50
N PRO A 831 8.78 -13.65 -54.75
CA PRO A 831 9.65 -12.58 -55.21
C PRO A 831 9.29 -11.24 -54.55
N VAL A 832 10.29 -10.38 -54.36
CA VAL A 832 10.10 -9.00 -53.88
C VAL A 832 9.51 -8.11 -54.97
N ARG A 833 8.69 -7.14 -54.58
CA ARG A 833 7.97 -6.22 -55.48
C ARG A 833 8.82 -5.01 -55.88
N CYS A 834 9.92 -5.25 -56.59
CA CYS A 834 10.76 -4.20 -57.18
C CYS A 834 11.39 -4.67 -58.50
N SER A 835 11.47 -3.78 -59.49
CA SER A 835 11.94 -4.06 -60.85
C SER A 835 13.39 -3.62 -61.13
N CYS A 836 14.08 -3.07 -60.13
CA CYS A 836 15.47 -2.63 -60.29
C CYS A 836 16.40 -3.83 -60.63
N ALA A 837 17.57 -3.54 -61.21
CA ALA A 837 18.51 -4.58 -61.65
C ALA A 837 18.91 -5.53 -60.50
N ASP A 838 19.13 -4.99 -59.30
CA ASP A 838 19.55 -5.76 -58.13
C ASP A 838 18.41 -6.65 -57.59
N CYS A 839 17.17 -6.15 -57.57
CA CYS A 839 16.00 -6.93 -57.17
C CYS A 839 15.65 -8.02 -58.18
N ARG A 840 15.97 -7.84 -59.48
CA ARG A 840 15.84 -8.92 -60.47
C ARG A 840 16.79 -10.08 -60.17
N LEU A 841 18.04 -9.80 -59.78
CA LEU A 841 18.99 -10.82 -59.36
C LEU A 841 18.56 -11.52 -58.06
N LEU A 842 18.10 -10.74 -57.07
CA LEU A 842 17.54 -11.29 -55.84
C LEU A 842 16.31 -12.17 -56.10
N ASN A 843 15.40 -11.76 -56.99
CA ASN A 843 14.21 -12.54 -57.35
C ASN A 843 14.57 -13.83 -58.09
N GLY A 844 15.58 -13.80 -58.96
CA GLY A 844 16.14 -15.01 -59.57
C GLY A 844 16.63 -16.01 -58.52
N PHE A 845 17.33 -15.52 -57.49
CA PHE A 845 17.69 -16.35 -56.35
C PHE A 845 16.47 -16.83 -55.56
N LEU A 846 15.52 -15.97 -55.20
CA LEU A 846 14.34 -16.37 -54.41
C LEU A 846 13.52 -17.47 -55.10
N GLN A 847 13.47 -17.45 -56.43
CA GLN A 847 12.77 -18.45 -57.25
C GLN A 847 13.59 -19.72 -57.56
N SER A 848 14.88 -19.75 -57.23
CA SER A 848 15.72 -20.94 -57.39
C SER A 848 15.61 -21.89 -56.18
N ASN A 849 16.24 -23.07 -56.26
CA ASN A 849 16.43 -23.93 -55.09
C ASN A 849 17.78 -23.69 -54.37
N GLU A 850 18.51 -22.63 -54.76
CA GLU A 850 19.74 -22.26 -54.06
C GLU A 850 19.43 -21.72 -52.67
N ARG A 851 20.28 -22.09 -51.72
CA ARG A 851 20.07 -21.79 -50.29
C ARG A 851 20.71 -20.48 -49.84
N THR A 852 21.76 -20.03 -50.51
CA THR A 852 22.52 -18.85 -50.10
C THR A 852 22.91 -18.02 -51.31
N TRP A 853 22.65 -16.72 -51.23
CA TRP A 853 23.01 -15.75 -52.24
C TRP A 853 23.92 -14.69 -51.63
N ARG A 854 24.98 -14.33 -52.36
CA ARG A 854 26.02 -13.38 -51.91
C ARG A 854 26.14 -12.28 -52.95
N PHE A 855 26.03 -11.03 -52.52
CA PHE A 855 25.98 -9.88 -53.41
C PHE A 855 26.87 -8.72 -52.90
N PRO A 856 28.09 -8.54 -53.45
CA PRO A 856 28.96 -7.42 -53.13
C PRO A 856 28.47 -6.14 -53.82
N ALA A 857 28.10 -5.13 -53.03
CA ALA A 857 27.59 -3.84 -53.55
C ALA A 857 27.75 -2.74 -52.51
N GLY A 858 27.75 -1.45 -52.87
CA GLY A 858 27.88 -0.33 -51.92
C GLY A 858 26.71 -0.18 -50.91
N LYS A 859 26.88 0.65 -49.87
CA LYS A 859 25.93 0.79 -48.73
C LYS A 859 24.48 1.02 -49.16
N GLY A 860 24.23 1.96 -50.08
CA GLY A 860 22.88 2.28 -50.55
C GLY A 860 22.17 1.12 -51.26
N ARG A 861 22.88 0.38 -52.11
CA ARG A 861 22.34 -0.78 -52.84
C ARG A 861 22.02 -1.95 -51.91
N ARG A 862 22.89 -2.23 -50.92
CA ARG A 862 22.61 -3.26 -49.90
C ARG A 862 21.44 -2.89 -49.01
N GLN A 863 21.35 -1.63 -48.59
CA GLN A 863 20.24 -1.16 -47.76
C GLN A 863 18.89 -1.28 -48.49
N HIS A 864 18.87 -0.98 -49.79
CA HIS A 864 17.68 -1.20 -50.61
C HIS A 864 17.22 -2.68 -50.60
N LEU A 865 18.15 -3.62 -50.80
CA LEU A 865 17.83 -5.06 -50.79
C LEU A 865 17.39 -5.56 -49.41
N HIS A 866 17.98 -5.07 -48.32
CA HIS A 866 17.51 -5.32 -46.95
C HIS A 866 16.04 -4.90 -46.79
N ASN A 867 15.73 -3.64 -47.13
CA ASN A 867 14.38 -3.10 -47.00
C ASN A 867 13.35 -3.87 -47.84
N MET A 868 13.72 -4.34 -49.04
CA MET A 868 12.83 -5.13 -49.89
C MET A 868 12.55 -6.53 -49.33
N LEU A 869 13.55 -7.19 -48.73
CA LEU A 869 13.39 -8.49 -48.09
C LEU A 869 12.53 -8.43 -46.83
N ASP A 870 12.71 -7.37 -46.03
CA ASP A 870 11.91 -7.09 -44.83
C ASP A 870 10.45 -6.77 -45.20
N SER A 871 10.25 -5.88 -46.18
CA SER A 871 8.91 -5.49 -46.64
C SER A 871 8.13 -6.65 -47.26
N ALA A 872 8.82 -7.61 -47.89
CA ALA A 872 8.20 -8.78 -48.50
C ALA A 872 7.87 -9.90 -47.51
N GLY A 873 8.35 -9.84 -46.26
CA GLY A 873 8.15 -10.91 -45.27
C GLY A 873 8.69 -12.27 -45.73
N SER A 874 9.79 -12.26 -46.49
CA SER A 874 10.28 -13.40 -47.30
C SER A 874 10.83 -14.60 -46.52
N GLY A 875 10.84 -14.57 -45.18
CA GLY A 875 11.35 -15.66 -44.33
C GLY A 875 12.84 -15.98 -44.53
N CYS A 876 13.58 -15.13 -45.25
CA CYS A 876 15.00 -15.27 -45.53
C CYS A 876 15.82 -14.47 -44.50
N SER A 877 16.88 -15.06 -43.95
CA SER A 877 17.84 -14.33 -43.12
C SER A 877 18.79 -13.54 -44.02
N HIS A 878 19.05 -12.27 -43.74
CA HIS A 878 19.94 -11.42 -44.53
C HIS A 878 20.89 -10.62 -43.66
N VAL A 879 22.19 -10.63 -43.97
CA VAL A 879 23.24 -9.97 -43.17
C VAL A 879 24.29 -9.37 -44.10
N THR A 880 24.81 -8.19 -43.78
CA THR A 880 25.98 -7.63 -44.49
C THR A 880 27.27 -8.10 -43.81
N GLU A 881 28.08 -8.90 -44.52
CA GLU A 881 29.43 -9.26 -44.11
C GLU A 881 30.40 -8.10 -44.39
N ARG A 882 31.01 -7.56 -43.33
CA ARG A 882 31.88 -6.37 -43.39
C ARG A 882 33.36 -6.73 -43.59
N TYR A 883 33.62 -7.55 -44.61
CA TYR A 883 34.97 -7.93 -45.02
C TYR A 883 35.17 -7.62 -46.51
N GLY A 884 36.21 -6.85 -46.85
CA GLY A 884 36.50 -6.35 -48.21
C GLY A 884 35.69 -5.12 -48.63
N ASN A 885 36.17 -4.34 -49.60
CA ASN A 885 35.47 -3.18 -50.15
C ASN A 885 35.13 -3.42 -51.64
N PRO A 886 33.84 -3.49 -52.05
CA PRO A 886 32.63 -3.26 -51.25
C PRO A 886 32.20 -4.45 -50.37
N HIS A 887 31.60 -4.17 -49.19
CA HIS A 887 31.02 -5.22 -48.32
C HIS A 887 29.92 -6.04 -49.04
N THR A 888 29.70 -7.28 -48.58
CA THR A 888 28.81 -8.25 -49.24
C THR A 888 27.52 -8.48 -48.47
N LEU A 889 26.36 -8.38 -49.14
CA LEU A 889 25.08 -8.82 -48.60
C LEU A 889 24.94 -10.34 -48.78
N VAL A 890 24.64 -11.06 -47.69
CA VAL A 890 24.42 -12.50 -47.71
C VAL A 890 22.98 -12.79 -47.31
N VAL A 891 22.22 -13.42 -48.21
CA VAL A 891 20.83 -13.82 -48.01
C VAL A 891 20.73 -15.34 -47.98
N LYS A 892 20.15 -15.91 -46.93
CA LYS A 892 19.92 -17.36 -46.78
C LYS A 892 18.44 -17.65 -46.63
N LYS A 893 17.93 -18.65 -47.34
CA LYS A 893 16.53 -19.10 -47.24
C LYS A 893 16.36 -20.04 -46.05
N GLY A 894 15.31 -19.82 -45.24
CA GLY A 894 15.01 -20.63 -44.07
C GLY A 894 14.48 -22.04 -44.42
N LEU A 895 14.91 -23.05 -43.66
CA LEU A 895 14.33 -24.40 -43.58
C LEU A 895 13.16 -24.34 -42.59
N ASP A 896 11.89 -24.15 -42.98
CA ASP A 896 10.92 -23.94 -41.89
C ASP A 896 9.43 -24.26 -42.08
N ALA A 897 8.94 -24.74 -43.24
CA ALA A 897 7.56 -25.22 -43.33
C ALA A 897 7.47 -26.74 -43.13
N GLY A 898 8.18 -27.51 -43.96
CA GLY A 898 8.17 -28.98 -43.89
C GLY A 898 8.87 -29.53 -42.64
N THR A 899 10.00 -28.93 -42.24
CA THR A 899 10.72 -29.34 -41.02
C THR A 899 9.93 -29.00 -39.76
N ARG A 900 9.23 -27.85 -39.73
CA ARG A 900 8.38 -27.44 -38.62
C ARG A 900 7.14 -28.32 -38.53
N ALA A 901 6.43 -28.56 -39.63
CA ALA A 901 5.29 -29.48 -39.66
C ALA A 901 5.71 -30.91 -39.24
N LYS A 902 6.88 -31.37 -39.67
CA LYS A 902 7.43 -32.67 -39.23
C LYS A 902 7.82 -32.68 -37.76
N LYS A 903 8.40 -31.59 -37.24
CA LYS A 903 8.72 -31.44 -35.81
C LYS A 903 7.44 -31.43 -34.96
N GLU A 904 6.46 -30.60 -35.30
CA GLU A 904 5.16 -30.52 -34.62
C GLU A 904 4.41 -31.86 -34.68
N TRP A 905 4.46 -32.56 -35.81
CA TRP A 905 3.90 -33.91 -35.91
C TRP A 905 4.66 -34.90 -35.03
N ASN A 906 6.00 -34.88 -35.00
CA ASN A 906 6.80 -35.72 -34.11
C ASN A 906 6.48 -35.44 -32.64
N ASP A 907 6.28 -34.18 -32.27
CA ASP A 907 5.93 -33.77 -30.91
C ASP A 907 4.54 -34.32 -30.52
N ARG A 908 3.52 -34.19 -31.39
CA ARG A 908 2.19 -34.79 -31.18
C ARG A 908 2.23 -36.32 -31.16
N PHE A 909 3.00 -36.94 -32.04
CA PHE A 909 3.18 -38.41 -32.09
C PHE A 909 3.84 -38.92 -30.81
N ALA A 910 4.92 -38.27 -30.35
CA ALA A 910 5.61 -38.63 -29.11
C ALA A 910 4.70 -38.45 -27.89
N GLN A 911 3.86 -37.42 -27.88
CA GLN A 911 2.90 -37.16 -26.82
C GLN A 911 1.77 -38.21 -26.79
N ALA A 912 1.19 -38.54 -27.95
CA ALA A 912 0.18 -39.61 -28.04
C ALA A 912 0.76 -40.96 -27.65
N TRP A 913 2.01 -41.25 -28.06
CA TRP A 913 2.71 -42.46 -27.65
C TRP A 913 2.83 -42.56 -26.13
N ASP A 914 3.31 -41.49 -25.48
CA ASP A 914 3.41 -41.40 -24.02
C ASP A 914 2.04 -41.62 -23.36
N ASP A 915 0.99 -40.95 -23.84
CA ASP A 915 -0.35 -41.06 -23.28
C ASP A 915 -0.97 -42.47 -23.44
N ILE A 916 -0.74 -43.19 -24.55
CA ILE A 916 -1.17 -44.59 -24.71
C ILE A 916 -0.32 -45.55 -23.87
N THR A 917 0.99 -45.32 -23.73
CA THR A 917 1.85 -46.19 -22.92
C THR A 917 1.57 -46.11 -21.42
N LYS A 918 0.94 -45.03 -20.94
CA LYS A 918 0.53 -44.88 -19.54
C LYS A 918 -0.65 -45.77 -19.13
N PHE A 919 -1.36 -46.36 -20.09
CA PHE A 919 -2.38 -47.37 -19.79
C PHE A 919 -1.72 -48.68 -19.37
N ASP A 920 -2.41 -49.43 -18.50
CA ASP A 920 -2.09 -50.85 -18.33
C ASP A 920 -2.34 -51.57 -19.66
N GLN A 921 -1.29 -52.17 -20.21
CA GLN A 921 -1.31 -52.73 -21.57
C GLN A 921 -2.14 -54.01 -21.67
N GLU A 922 -2.25 -54.79 -20.60
CA GLU A 922 -3.11 -55.98 -20.56
C GLU A 922 -4.59 -55.56 -20.54
N GLN A 923 -4.93 -54.59 -19.69
CA GLN A 923 -6.28 -54.05 -19.62
C GLN A 923 -6.69 -53.34 -20.91
N LEU A 924 -5.79 -52.57 -21.51
CA LEU A 924 -6.03 -51.91 -22.79
C LEU A 924 -6.22 -52.91 -23.92
N LYS A 925 -5.49 -54.03 -23.91
CA LYS A 925 -5.67 -55.13 -24.88
C LYS A 925 -7.04 -55.79 -24.75
N MET A 926 -7.51 -56.02 -23.52
CA MET A 926 -8.87 -56.51 -23.30
C MET A 926 -9.94 -55.53 -23.79
N LEU A 927 -9.73 -54.22 -23.56
CA LEU A 927 -10.68 -53.18 -23.94
C LEU A 927 -10.71 -52.90 -25.45
N LEU A 928 -9.57 -53.00 -26.16
CA LEU A 928 -9.51 -52.71 -27.60
C LEU A 928 -9.69 -53.95 -28.48
N GLY A 929 -9.47 -55.14 -27.93
CA GLY A 929 -9.57 -56.41 -28.67
C GLY A 929 -8.66 -56.41 -29.91
N GLY A 930 -9.24 -56.74 -31.07
CA GLY A 930 -8.50 -56.84 -32.34
C GLY A 930 -7.88 -55.54 -32.85
N GLU A 931 -8.32 -54.38 -32.37
CA GLU A 931 -7.77 -53.07 -32.77
C GLU A 931 -6.57 -52.64 -31.91
N TYR A 932 -6.20 -53.42 -30.88
CA TYR A 932 -5.10 -53.09 -29.97
C TYR A 932 -3.79 -52.83 -30.71
N ASP A 933 -3.38 -53.73 -31.62
CA ASP A 933 -2.12 -53.61 -32.35
C ASP A 933 -2.11 -52.41 -33.29
N LYS A 934 -3.26 -52.06 -33.87
CA LYS A 934 -3.40 -50.90 -34.76
C LYS A 934 -3.25 -49.59 -33.99
N ILE A 935 -3.92 -49.46 -32.85
CA ILE A 935 -3.94 -48.25 -32.00
C ILE A 935 -2.59 -48.06 -31.30
N THR A 936 -2.03 -49.10 -30.68
CA THR A 936 -0.77 -49.00 -29.92
C THR A 936 0.47 -48.86 -30.81
N SER A 937 0.49 -49.50 -31.98
CA SER A 937 1.64 -49.40 -32.87
C SER A 937 1.71 -48.07 -33.63
N MET A 938 0.56 -47.37 -33.76
CA MET A 938 0.40 -46.11 -34.50
C MET A 938 0.99 -46.14 -35.92
N ARG A 939 1.20 -47.33 -36.50
CA ARG A 939 1.90 -47.50 -37.78
C ARG A 939 1.13 -46.88 -38.94
N HIS A 940 -0.19 -46.85 -38.84
CA HIS A 940 -1.10 -46.27 -39.82
C HIS A 940 -0.97 -44.74 -39.96
N LEU A 941 -0.37 -44.06 -38.96
CA LEU A 941 -0.10 -42.62 -39.01
C LEU A 941 1.22 -42.27 -39.72
N ARG A 942 2.11 -43.26 -39.91
CA ARG A 942 3.43 -43.06 -40.52
C ARG A 942 3.39 -43.25 -42.02
N PHE A 943 4.27 -42.55 -42.74
CA PHE A 943 4.39 -42.74 -44.18
C PHE A 943 4.94 -44.15 -44.48
N PRO A 944 4.39 -44.90 -45.45
CA PRO A 944 4.88 -46.23 -45.80
C PRO A 944 6.29 -46.12 -46.42
N GLY A 945 7.32 -46.28 -45.59
CA GLY A 945 8.73 -46.18 -45.98
C GLY A 945 9.73 -45.96 -44.83
N GLY A 946 9.26 -45.56 -43.64
CA GLY A 946 10.13 -45.19 -42.49
C GLY A 946 10.49 -46.32 -41.51
N ALA A 947 10.55 -47.59 -41.93
CA ALA A 947 10.72 -48.74 -41.03
C ALA A 947 12.11 -48.86 -40.35
N GLN A 948 13.10 -48.02 -40.68
CA GLN A 948 14.48 -48.16 -40.19
C GLN A 948 14.81 -47.36 -38.91
N ALA A 949 13.89 -46.55 -38.37
CA ALA A 949 14.20 -45.68 -37.23
C ALA A 949 13.93 -46.29 -35.83
N GLN A 950 13.47 -47.54 -35.73
CA GLN A 950 13.13 -48.17 -34.44
C GLN A 950 14.35 -48.55 -33.58
N GLN A 951 15.57 -48.59 -34.11
CA GLN A 951 16.75 -49.03 -33.34
C GLN A 951 17.54 -47.92 -32.60
N ARG A 952 17.24 -46.63 -32.81
CA ARG A 952 18.05 -45.53 -32.24
C ARG A 952 17.44 -44.79 -31.04
N VAL A 953 16.16 -44.94 -30.76
CA VAL A 953 15.51 -44.22 -29.64
C VAL A 953 15.46 -45.07 -28.36
N ALA A 954 15.50 -46.40 -28.46
CA ALA A 954 15.60 -47.29 -27.30
C ALA A 954 16.98 -47.24 -26.61
N SER A 955 18.01 -46.76 -27.29
CA SER A 955 19.41 -46.76 -26.82
C SER A 955 19.87 -45.44 -26.18
N SER A 956 19.03 -44.40 -26.11
CA SER A 956 19.43 -43.08 -25.59
C SER A 956 18.75 -42.68 -24.26
N ARG A 957 18.15 -43.62 -23.52
CA ARG A 957 17.48 -43.34 -22.23
C ARG A 957 18.06 -44.04 -21.00
N HIS A 958 19.22 -44.69 -21.10
CA HIS A 958 19.89 -45.27 -19.92
C HIS A 958 21.34 -44.78 -19.81
N GLY A 959 21.59 -43.97 -18.78
CA GLY A 959 22.92 -43.76 -18.21
C GLY A 959 23.45 -42.34 -18.25
N ASP A 960 23.01 -41.48 -17.32
CA ASP A 960 23.94 -40.55 -16.68
C ASP A 960 23.50 -40.28 -15.24
N GLY A 961 24.07 -41.07 -14.32
CA GLY A 961 23.98 -40.90 -12.88
C GLY A 961 25.38 -40.56 -12.37
N SER A 962 25.55 -39.30 -11.96
CA SER A 962 26.78 -38.72 -11.47
C SER A 962 27.32 -39.46 -10.23
N SER A 963 28.61 -39.82 -10.26
CA SER A 963 29.39 -40.10 -9.05
C SER A 963 30.46 -39.01 -8.90
N MET A 964 30.31 -38.21 -7.84
CA MET A 964 31.35 -37.31 -7.35
C MET A 964 32.49 -38.14 -6.76
N ARG A 965 33.72 -37.83 -7.17
CA ARG A 965 34.97 -38.31 -6.56
C ARG A 965 35.22 -37.55 -5.24
N PRO A 966 35.58 -38.23 -4.13
CA PRO A 966 36.25 -37.58 -3.02
C PRO A 966 37.77 -37.62 -3.17
N ILE A 967 38.39 -36.60 -2.57
CA ILE A 967 39.81 -36.27 -2.55
C ILE A 967 40.59 -37.22 -1.62
N LEU A 968 41.81 -37.57 -2.04
CA LEU A 968 42.82 -38.37 -1.34
C LEU A 968 43.24 -37.75 0.01
N ILE A 969 43.29 -38.56 1.08
CA ILE A 969 44.29 -38.44 2.15
C ILE A 969 44.83 -39.85 2.48
N ASN A 970 46.16 -39.92 2.58
CA ASN A 970 47.04 -41.09 2.69
C ASN A 970 46.78 -42.02 3.89
N GLY A 971 47.09 -43.30 3.71
CA GLY A 971 47.39 -44.25 4.80
C GLY A 971 47.28 -45.71 4.39
N SER A 972 48.38 -46.30 3.90
CA SER A 972 48.62 -47.76 3.96
C SER A 972 49.54 -48.06 5.14
N PRO A 973 49.75 -49.33 5.55
CA PRO A 973 48.95 -50.54 5.37
C PRO A 973 48.69 -51.23 6.74
N VAL A 974 47.91 -52.32 6.80
CA VAL A 974 48.29 -53.57 7.53
C VAL A 974 47.35 -54.71 7.11
N THR A 975 48.01 -55.82 6.82
CA THR A 975 47.59 -57.20 6.56
C THR A 975 46.61 -57.83 7.57
N GLY A 976 45.76 -58.75 7.11
CA GLY A 976 45.52 -59.98 7.87
C GLY A 976 44.10 -60.58 7.91
N VAL A 977 44.02 -61.81 7.35
CA VAL A 977 43.32 -62.98 7.92
C VAL A 977 41.79 -63.11 7.76
N LYS A 978 41.43 -63.91 6.74
CA LYS A 978 40.71 -65.21 6.77
C LYS A 978 39.46 -65.42 7.66
N ARG A 979 38.50 -66.09 6.99
CA ARG A 979 37.65 -67.24 7.38
C ARG A 979 36.28 -66.93 8.00
N ARG A 980 35.20 -67.28 7.27
CA ARG A 980 34.33 -68.49 7.42
C ARG A 980 33.22 -68.21 8.45
N ALA A 981 32.00 -68.72 8.36
CA ALA A 981 31.44 -69.86 7.65
C ALA A 981 29.90 -69.79 7.85
N GLU A 982 29.12 -70.15 6.83
CA GLU A 982 28.26 -71.36 6.78
C GLU A 982 26.83 -71.08 7.32
N GLY A 983 25.76 -71.46 6.60
CA GLY A 983 25.67 -72.25 5.38
C GLY A 983 24.32 -72.14 4.69
#